data_AF-A0A9D8XUR1-F1
#
_entry.id   AF-A0A9D8XUR1-F1
#
_cell.length_a   1.000
_cell.length_b   1.000
_cell.length_c   1.000
_cell.angle_alpha   90.00
_cell.angle_beta   90.00
_cell.angle_gamma   90.00
#
_symmetry.space_group_name_H-M   'P 1'
#
loop_
_entity.id
_entity.type
_entity.pdbx_description
1 polymer ?
#
loop_
_entity_poly.entity_id
_entity_poly.type
_entity_poly.pdbx_seq_one_letter_code
_entity_poly.pdbx_strand_id
1 'polypeptide(L)'
;MKTKFKIGLAALLLGGAVNVYSADVEDVIKQVKRGKFESAIKTRSKISKKISSSQDYLLLDLADCILYNSPKYNGYNPKTAYSIYNKIAYSDYLYDKKVMDVMREEGIDIDELRLSVESNLLSDAKEANSLEAIEDIIKICQGCSYLSDAQKMKEDFIFTKTLKNASVQDVEKFLADYPKSPKRAEAIALRDSLAFVALDKNAGAYSQYISMYPESKFVPQLQKGLEDMAYEEAKASGSVNQYAIFIANYPENSRAVREFEEKIAENQKLLTWKLSPKYRNLRLEVDSVLNKNYFMINDAGGWGVVTENGVQVIAPEYEDVGKVFSGLLVAKKFGKWGLVDIKSGKEALPFVVSNKDDFMPMGNLFVAYKENGKWGLLYAGSTVAVEPFVETALTEFNSKVLSNGSVALSYTGRLVIVDVEGNKVLDEQYDEVKWRNADDIDSKLIKMRVGKKWGLISSEGKVLIAPEFDMAPFFDPDGISSVKNFQREGWIDTTGSYLYYDWLSSFRDCGGDDKMISYEKNGVFGFIDKTKTNNLPVVYQEVGECFQNGIAKVKKDGVWMYINRQGKVVYSMTAGASVKRAGDLLVVKENGAFKLVDFNGTVVSLGEFDDVDDEMFEGMIRVKKGALWGAIDRNGSVIVPVEYEEMSRFCNNYSVVKKGGKYGLLYKASLVLPAKYDRLLDPGHFFDDDCYAFKNGVTSNVVYVTVFTGTANEKIVMKDGKTIFKTVDEIRLKKLKNGYTVIEVAELGIFTKAKVGLIGLNGELLVSPYYSQIKPMKQIGKDVYFAYSSANGKQGMIDSRGKELTPAFANSIVSFDGKLAKGEVNGDNTCFSKDGIVLLPKGYDIVSGNIVKNKANGKYGVINDRGDLIVYPSYGKVVAATDKFAVVEFEGKYGVISY
;
A
#
# COMPACT_ATOMS: atom_id res chain seq x y z
N MET A 1 -66.68 35.07 24.09
CA MET A 1 -67.94 35.36 23.37
C MET A 1 -67.75 34.85 21.93
N LYS A 2 -68.36 33.72 21.50
CA LYS A 2 -69.78 33.56 21.05
C LYS A 2 -70.11 34.60 19.95
N THR A 3 -70.60 34.29 18.75
CA THR A 3 -71.44 33.15 18.32
C THR A 3 -71.55 33.05 16.79
N LYS A 4 -71.77 31.82 16.30
CA LYS A 4 -72.41 31.45 15.03
C LYS A 4 -73.78 32.14 14.82
N PHE A 5 -74.23 32.36 13.59
CA PHE A 5 -75.26 31.53 12.90
C PHE A 5 -75.65 32.11 11.52
N LYS A 6 -76.46 31.33 10.82
CA LYS A 6 -76.60 31.11 9.37
C LYS A 6 -78.05 31.44 8.93
N ILE A 7 -78.31 31.33 7.62
CA ILE A 7 -79.61 31.23 6.90
C ILE A 7 -80.17 32.60 6.46
N GLY A 8 -80.68 32.83 5.24
CA GLY A 8 -80.90 31.99 4.05
C GLY A 8 -81.91 32.66 3.09
N LEU A 9 -81.61 32.56 1.78
CA LEU A 9 -82.42 32.48 0.54
C LEU A 9 -83.82 33.14 0.37
N ALA A 10 -83.99 33.71 -0.85
CA ALA A 10 -85.14 33.65 -1.81
C ALA A 10 -85.56 35.06 -2.32
N ALA A 11 -86.03 35.33 -3.55
CA ALA A 11 -86.10 34.67 -4.86
C ALA A 11 -86.84 35.65 -5.85
N LEU A 12 -86.51 35.63 -7.17
CA LEU A 12 -87.36 35.99 -8.36
C LEU A 12 -87.91 37.45 -8.51
N LEU A 13 -88.03 38.15 -9.66
CA LEU A 13 -88.07 37.89 -11.12
C LEU A 13 -87.85 39.21 -11.94
N LEU A 14 -87.27 39.05 -13.14
CA LEU A 14 -87.48 39.68 -14.47
C LEU A 14 -87.57 41.21 -14.71
N GLY A 15 -86.80 41.63 -15.73
CA GLY A 15 -87.09 42.77 -16.61
C GLY A 15 -85.84 43.30 -17.33
N GLY A 16 -85.66 42.98 -18.62
CA GLY A 16 -84.45 43.30 -19.40
C GLY A 16 -84.46 44.66 -20.12
N ALA A 17 -83.27 45.10 -20.54
CA ALA A 17 -83.01 46.15 -21.54
C ALA A 17 -81.65 45.92 -22.23
N VAL A 18 -81.61 46.18 -23.54
CA VAL A 18 -80.54 45.92 -24.53
C VAL A 18 -79.39 46.94 -24.44
N ASN A 19 -78.14 46.52 -24.69
CA ASN A 19 -76.91 47.32 -24.51
C ASN A 19 -76.26 47.72 -25.86
N VAL A 20 -75.93 49.00 -26.05
CA VAL A 20 -75.59 49.67 -27.34
C VAL A 20 -74.08 49.63 -27.72
N TYR A 21 -73.23 48.92 -26.97
CA TYR A 21 -71.75 49.10 -27.04
C TYR A 21 -70.96 48.14 -27.96
N SER A 22 -71.58 47.16 -28.63
CA SER A 22 -70.82 46.13 -29.38
C SER A 22 -70.32 46.56 -30.76
N ALA A 23 -70.95 47.53 -31.42
CA ALA A 23 -70.67 47.85 -32.82
C ALA A 23 -69.34 48.63 -33.04
N ASP A 24 -68.86 49.38 -32.04
CA ASP A 24 -67.67 50.24 -32.19
C ASP A 24 -66.34 49.45 -32.08
N VAL A 25 -66.32 48.31 -31.37
CA VAL A 25 -65.12 47.47 -31.19
C VAL A 25 -64.78 46.69 -32.46
N GLU A 26 -65.80 46.18 -33.14
CA GLU A 26 -65.67 45.48 -34.42
C GLU A 26 -65.13 46.41 -35.53
N ASP A 27 -65.46 47.70 -35.48
CA ASP A 27 -64.95 48.70 -36.43
C ASP A 27 -63.42 48.89 -36.29
N VAL A 28 -62.86 48.76 -35.08
CA VAL A 28 -61.40 48.81 -34.87
C VAL A 28 -60.72 47.65 -35.59
N ILE A 29 -61.22 46.42 -35.44
CA ILE A 29 -60.68 45.24 -36.13
C ILE A 29 -60.74 45.43 -37.65
N LYS A 30 -61.90 45.86 -38.18
CA LYS A 30 -62.10 46.15 -39.61
C LYS A 30 -61.08 47.17 -40.13
N GLN A 31 -60.81 48.22 -39.37
CA GLN A 31 -59.85 49.26 -39.75
C GLN A 31 -58.41 48.72 -39.77
N VAL A 32 -57.99 47.94 -38.77
CA VAL A 32 -56.66 47.31 -38.74
C VAL A 32 -56.48 46.34 -39.93
N LYS A 33 -57.45 45.46 -40.18
CA LYS A 33 -57.42 44.49 -41.29
C LYS A 33 -57.35 45.16 -42.66
N ARG A 34 -57.98 46.33 -42.82
CA ARG A 34 -57.92 47.14 -44.05
C ARG A 34 -56.66 48.02 -44.15
N GLY A 35 -55.71 47.91 -43.22
CA GLY A 35 -54.48 48.69 -43.21
C GLY A 35 -54.66 50.16 -42.85
N LYS A 36 -55.81 50.56 -42.29
CA LYS A 36 -56.12 51.93 -41.86
C LYS A 36 -55.69 52.17 -40.41
N PHE A 37 -54.40 51.97 -40.13
CA PHE A 37 -53.86 51.90 -38.76
C PHE A 37 -54.09 53.16 -37.92
N GLU A 38 -53.84 54.35 -38.46
CA GLU A 38 -54.04 55.62 -37.73
C GLU A 38 -55.51 55.86 -37.37
N SER A 39 -56.42 55.45 -38.26
CA SER A 39 -57.86 55.50 -37.98
C SER A 39 -58.22 54.51 -36.88
N ALA A 40 -57.69 53.28 -36.94
CA ALA A 40 -57.96 52.24 -35.95
C ALA A 40 -57.51 52.68 -34.55
N ILE A 41 -56.32 53.27 -34.42
CA ILE A 41 -55.78 53.78 -33.14
C ILE A 41 -56.67 54.89 -32.60
N LYS A 42 -57.06 55.84 -33.45
CA LYS A 42 -57.95 56.95 -33.05
C LYS A 42 -59.30 56.42 -32.56
N THR A 43 -59.89 55.46 -33.27
CA THR A 43 -61.15 54.80 -32.90
C THR A 43 -61.00 54.07 -31.58
N ARG A 44 -59.98 53.21 -31.43
CA ARG A 44 -59.64 52.47 -30.21
C ARG A 44 -59.49 53.38 -28.99
N SER A 45 -58.82 54.53 -29.14
CA SER A 45 -58.59 55.47 -28.03
C SER A 45 -59.89 56.04 -27.44
N LYS A 46 -60.92 56.26 -28.27
CA LYS A 46 -62.22 56.80 -27.86
C LYS A 46 -63.07 55.79 -27.07
N ILE A 47 -62.92 54.50 -27.37
CA ILE A 47 -63.73 53.42 -26.78
C ILE A 47 -63.16 53.00 -25.41
N SER A 48 -61.85 53.10 -25.21
CA SER A 48 -61.08 52.59 -24.05
C SER A 48 -61.59 52.99 -22.64
N LYS A 49 -62.41 54.04 -22.50
CA LYS A 49 -62.96 54.52 -21.21
C LYS A 49 -64.38 54.05 -20.89
N LYS A 50 -65.02 53.27 -21.77
CA LYS A 50 -66.46 52.93 -21.66
C LYS A 50 -66.80 51.45 -21.80
N ILE A 51 -65.80 50.57 -21.87
CA ILE A 51 -66.01 49.12 -22.00
C ILE A 51 -66.15 48.50 -20.60
N SER A 52 -67.13 47.61 -20.44
CA SER A 52 -67.33 46.81 -19.23
C SER A 52 -67.40 45.29 -19.50
N SER A 53 -67.21 44.88 -20.76
CA SER A 53 -67.34 43.50 -21.23
C SER A 53 -65.98 42.88 -21.56
N SER A 54 -65.69 41.71 -21.01
CA SER A 54 -64.42 40.99 -21.22
C SER A 54 -64.24 40.53 -22.67
N GLN A 55 -65.33 40.22 -23.38
CA GLN A 55 -65.32 39.87 -24.81
C GLN A 55 -64.83 41.03 -25.68
N ASP A 56 -65.22 42.26 -25.32
CA ASP A 56 -64.84 43.46 -26.07
C ASP A 56 -63.37 43.84 -25.86
N TYR A 57 -62.84 43.59 -24.66
CA TYR A 57 -61.40 43.70 -24.41
C TYR A 57 -60.59 42.70 -25.25
N LEU A 58 -61.05 41.45 -25.33
CA LEU A 58 -60.37 40.43 -26.12
C LEU A 58 -60.36 40.76 -27.62
N LEU A 59 -61.46 41.29 -28.15
CA LEU A 59 -61.52 41.76 -29.54
C LEU A 59 -60.58 42.95 -29.81
N LEU A 60 -60.41 43.86 -28.84
CA LEU A 60 -59.40 44.92 -28.95
C LEU A 60 -57.97 44.39 -28.89
N ASP A 61 -57.69 43.42 -28.01
CA ASP A 61 -56.39 42.76 -27.97
C ASP A 61 -56.10 42.06 -29.30
N LEU A 62 -57.10 41.42 -29.92
CA LEU A 62 -57.00 40.82 -31.25
C LEU A 62 -56.63 41.87 -32.31
N ALA A 63 -57.29 43.03 -32.28
CA ALA A 63 -56.96 44.15 -33.18
C ALA A 63 -55.52 44.65 -32.97
N ASP A 64 -55.08 44.79 -31.72
CA ASP A 64 -53.74 45.24 -31.39
C ASP A 64 -52.67 44.23 -31.79
N CYS A 65 -52.94 42.93 -31.58
CA CYS A 65 -52.05 41.86 -32.01
C CYS A 65 -51.81 41.93 -33.52
N ILE A 66 -52.87 42.08 -34.32
CA ILE A 66 -52.78 42.21 -35.77
C ILE A 66 -52.05 43.51 -36.16
N LEU A 67 -52.31 44.61 -35.44
CA LEU A 67 -51.68 45.91 -35.66
C LEU A 67 -50.16 45.85 -35.45
N TYR A 68 -49.71 45.38 -34.29
CA TYR A 68 -48.28 45.28 -33.95
C TYR A 68 -47.54 44.23 -34.80
N ASN A 69 -48.25 43.22 -35.31
CA ASN A 69 -47.69 42.22 -36.22
C ASN A 69 -47.63 42.68 -37.68
N SER A 70 -48.09 43.88 -38.02
CA SER A 70 -48.13 44.37 -39.41
C SER A 70 -46.87 45.16 -39.75
N PRO A 71 -45.96 44.70 -40.63
CA PRO A 71 -44.70 45.42 -40.96
C PRO A 71 -44.90 46.80 -41.59
N LYS A 72 -46.09 47.07 -42.14
CA LYS A 72 -46.47 48.37 -42.71
C LYS A 72 -46.93 49.38 -41.65
N TYR A 73 -47.12 48.96 -40.41
CA TYR A 73 -47.44 49.85 -39.30
C TYR A 73 -46.14 50.45 -38.75
N ASN A 74 -46.07 51.77 -38.59
CA ASN A 74 -44.88 52.45 -38.08
C ASN A 74 -44.46 51.97 -36.68
N GLY A 75 -45.41 51.46 -35.89
CA GLY A 75 -45.14 50.85 -34.57
C GLY A 75 -44.94 49.34 -34.62
N TYR A 76 -44.64 48.75 -35.78
CA TYR A 76 -44.42 47.31 -35.95
C TYR A 76 -43.46 46.78 -34.88
N ASN A 77 -43.93 45.76 -34.15
CA ASN A 77 -43.19 45.16 -33.06
C ASN A 77 -43.70 43.73 -32.86
N PRO A 78 -43.09 42.74 -33.53
CA PRO A 78 -43.55 41.36 -33.46
C PRO A 78 -43.34 40.74 -32.06
N LYS A 79 -42.38 41.24 -31.26
CA LYS A 79 -42.24 40.84 -29.83
C LYS A 79 -43.46 41.27 -29.01
N THR A 80 -43.92 42.51 -29.19
CA THR A 80 -45.15 43.01 -28.55
C THR A 80 -46.37 42.25 -29.06
N ALA A 81 -46.47 42.03 -30.37
CA ALA A 81 -47.56 41.23 -30.94
C ALA A 81 -47.62 39.82 -30.36
N TYR A 82 -46.49 39.14 -30.20
CA TYR A 82 -46.43 37.82 -29.59
C TYR A 82 -46.85 37.81 -28.11
N SER A 83 -46.48 38.86 -27.36
CA SER A 83 -46.96 39.01 -25.98
C SER A 83 -48.48 39.19 -25.90
N ILE A 84 -49.07 39.95 -26.82
CA ILE A 84 -50.52 40.15 -26.89
C ILE A 84 -51.21 38.86 -27.35
N TYR A 85 -50.66 38.19 -28.38
CA TYR A 85 -51.15 36.90 -28.86
C TYR A 85 -51.27 35.89 -27.72
N ASN A 86 -50.23 35.74 -26.90
CA ASN A 86 -50.28 34.82 -25.76
C ASN A 86 -51.42 35.17 -24.79
N LYS A 87 -51.66 36.45 -24.50
CA LYS A 87 -52.82 36.85 -23.66
C LYS A 87 -54.15 36.45 -24.29
N ILE A 88 -54.28 36.57 -25.61
CA ILE A 88 -55.50 36.18 -26.34
C ILE A 88 -55.69 34.66 -26.29
N ALA A 89 -54.64 33.89 -26.59
CA ALA A 89 -54.68 32.44 -26.68
C ALA A 89 -55.07 31.75 -25.36
N TYR A 90 -54.76 32.38 -24.22
CA TYR A 90 -55.12 31.87 -22.88
C TYR A 90 -56.40 32.49 -22.30
N SER A 91 -57.15 33.30 -23.07
CA SER A 91 -58.38 33.92 -22.59
C SER A 91 -59.56 32.95 -22.58
N ASP A 92 -60.27 32.88 -21.45
CA ASP A 92 -61.51 32.08 -21.31
C ASP A 92 -62.62 32.52 -22.28
N TYR A 93 -62.51 33.73 -22.85
CA TYR A 93 -63.51 34.30 -23.76
C TYR A 93 -63.19 34.09 -25.24
N LEU A 94 -62.08 33.45 -25.59
CA LEU A 94 -61.67 33.26 -27.00
C LEU A 94 -62.73 32.52 -27.82
N TYR A 95 -63.37 31.51 -27.22
CA TYR A 95 -64.42 30.72 -27.85
C TYR A 95 -65.83 31.19 -27.49
N ASP A 96 -65.96 32.38 -26.89
CA ASP A 96 -67.27 33.01 -26.67
C ASP A 96 -67.94 33.24 -28.03
N LYS A 97 -69.24 32.96 -28.12
CA LYS A 97 -70.02 33.05 -29.36
C LYS A 97 -69.84 34.41 -30.04
N LYS A 98 -69.83 35.51 -29.28
CA LYS A 98 -69.68 36.87 -29.83
C LYS A 98 -68.30 37.06 -30.47
N VAL A 99 -67.24 36.62 -29.80
CA VAL A 99 -65.86 36.75 -30.28
C VAL A 99 -65.67 35.89 -31.53
N MET A 100 -66.19 34.67 -31.52
CA MET A 100 -66.12 33.73 -32.65
C MET A 100 -66.91 34.20 -33.87
N ASP A 101 -68.08 34.83 -33.67
CA ASP A 101 -68.86 35.41 -34.76
C ASP A 101 -68.07 36.55 -35.44
N VAL A 102 -67.46 37.46 -34.67
CA VAL A 102 -66.62 38.55 -35.20
C VAL A 102 -65.36 38.02 -35.90
N MET A 103 -64.65 37.06 -35.29
CA MET A 103 -63.47 36.44 -35.92
C MET A 103 -63.83 35.77 -37.25
N ARG A 104 -65.00 35.13 -37.34
CA ARG A 104 -65.48 34.49 -38.57
C ARG A 104 -65.86 35.52 -39.63
N GLU A 105 -66.58 36.57 -39.26
CA GLU A 105 -66.97 37.65 -40.17
C GLU A 105 -65.76 38.40 -40.73
N GLU A 106 -64.73 38.63 -39.92
CA GLU A 106 -63.51 39.33 -40.33
C GLU A 106 -62.40 38.41 -40.87
N GLY A 107 -62.67 37.10 -40.99
CA GLY A 107 -61.72 36.11 -41.49
C GLY A 107 -60.41 36.12 -40.69
N ILE A 108 -60.51 35.98 -39.37
CA ILE A 108 -59.36 35.91 -38.45
C ILE A 108 -59.27 34.49 -37.92
N ASP A 109 -58.22 33.79 -38.35
CA ASP A 109 -57.83 32.50 -37.79
C ASP A 109 -56.70 32.71 -36.77
N ILE A 110 -56.86 32.12 -35.58
CA ILE A 110 -55.94 32.35 -34.46
C ILE A 110 -54.62 31.59 -34.62
N ASP A 111 -54.62 30.47 -35.33
CA ASP A 111 -53.41 29.69 -35.61
C ASP A 111 -52.61 30.32 -36.76
N GLU A 112 -53.28 30.85 -37.80
CA GLU A 112 -52.61 31.63 -38.84
C GLU A 112 -51.97 32.91 -38.29
N LEU A 113 -52.66 33.58 -37.37
CA LEU A 113 -52.11 34.76 -36.69
C LEU A 113 -50.86 34.40 -35.88
N ARG A 114 -50.86 33.26 -35.17
CA ARG A 114 -49.67 32.74 -34.46
C ARG A 114 -48.50 32.57 -35.41
N LEU A 115 -48.69 31.79 -36.48
CA LEU A 115 -47.63 31.46 -37.44
C LEU A 115 -47.04 32.71 -38.09
N SER A 116 -47.89 33.71 -38.40
CA SER A 116 -47.43 34.99 -38.91
C SER A 116 -46.55 35.74 -37.91
N VAL A 117 -46.94 35.82 -36.64
CA VAL A 117 -46.14 36.47 -35.60
C VAL A 117 -44.80 35.75 -35.39
N GLU A 118 -44.83 34.42 -35.30
CA GLU A 118 -43.62 33.60 -35.11
C GLU A 118 -42.64 33.71 -36.29
N SER A 119 -43.14 33.72 -37.53
CA SER A 119 -42.32 33.89 -38.73
C SER A 119 -41.66 35.27 -38.78
N ASN A 120 -42.39 36.32 -38.40
CA ASN A 120 -41.88 37.69 -38.35
C ASN A 120 -40.79 37.86 -37.30
N LEU A 121 -40.98 37.27 -36.09
CA LEU A 121 -39.93 37.21 -35.07
C LEU A 121 -38.64 36.60 -35.64
N LEU A 122 -38.73 35.41 -36.26
CA LEU A 122 -37.56 34.73 -36.81
C LEU A 122 -36.85 35.55 -37.90
N SER A 123 -37.61 36.22 -38.77
CA SER A 123 -37.04 37.08 -39.83
C SER A 123 -36.20 38.22 -39.26
N ASP A 124 -36.69 38.89 -38.22
CA ASP A 124 -35.98 40.00 -37.57
C ASP A 124 -34.63 39.54 -36.97
N ALA A 125 -34.56 38.35 -36.36
CA ALA A 125 -33.28 37.83 -35.86
C ALA A 125 -32.31 37.44 -36.98
N LYS A 126 -32.82 36.97 -38.13
CA LYS A 126 -31.98 36.67 -39.29
C LYS A 126 -31.32 37.94 -39.82
N GLU A 127 -32.05 39.03 -39.91
CA GLU A 127 -31.52 40.32 -40.38
C GLU A 127 -30.51 40.94 -39.41
N ALA A 128 -30.72 40.78 -38.09
CA ALA A 128 -29.81 41.31 -37.08
C ALA A 128 -28.42 40.62 -37.06
N ASN A 129 -28.32 39.37 -37.54
CA ASN A 129 -27.09 38.60 -37.67
C ASN A 129 -26.15 38.62 -36.43
N SER A 130 -26.73 38.47 -35.23
CA SER A 130 -25.98 38.46 -33.96
C SER A 130 -26.43 37.33 -33.05
N LEU A 131 -25.52 36.82 -32.22
CA LEU A 131 -25.82 35.75 -31.26
C LEU A 131 -26.89 36.19 -30.25
N GLU A 132 -26.83 37.44 -29.79
CA GLU A 132 -27.78 38.03 -28.83
C GLU A 132 -29.20 38.05 -29.41
N ALA A 133 -29.37 38.43 -30.68
CA ALA A 133 -30.69 38.44 -31.33
C ALA A 133 -31.29 37.03 -31.48
N ILE A 134 -30.47 36.02 -31.74
CA ILE A 134 -30.90 34.62 -31.86
C ILE A 134 -31.28 34.05 -30.48
N GLU A 135 -30.49 34.33 -29.45
CA GLU A 135 -30.77 33.89 -28.08
C GLU A 135 -32.04 34.53 -27.51
N ASP A 136 -32.27 35.80 -27.82
CA ASP A 136 -33.48 36.54 -27.44
C ASP A 136 -34.75 35.85 -27.93
N ILE A 137 -34.77 35.36 -29.17
CA ILE A 137 -35.95 34.67 -29.72
C ILE A 137 -36.12 33.28 -29.12
N ILE A 138 -35.03 32.53 -28.97
CA ILE A 138 -35.06 31.21 -28.30
C ILE A 138 -35.66 31.35 -26.89
N LYS A 139 -35.36 32.45 -26.19
CA LYS A 139 -35.91 32.75 -24.87
C LYS A 139 -37.38 33.16 -24.91
N ILE A 140 -37.77 34.03 -25.83
CA ILE A 140 -39.14 34.56 -25.93
C ILE A 140 -40.12 33.48 -26.39
N CYS A 141 -39.69 32.57 -27.26
CA CYS A 141 -40.57 31.64 -27.96
C CYS A 141 -40.20 30.17 -27.76
N GLN A 142 -40.25 29.70 -26.51
CA GLN A 142 -39.94 28.31 -26.17
C GLN A 142 -40.95 27.28 -26.75
N GLY A 143 -42.12 27.73 -27.21
CA GLY A 143 -43.15 26.92 -27.86
C GLY A 143 -43.33 27.18 -29.36
N CYS A 144 -42.44 27.98 -29.97
CA CYS A 144 -42.53 28.34 -31.40
C CYS A 144 -42.40 27.13 -32.32
N SER A 145 -43.07 27.18 -33.46
CA SER A 145 -42.90 26.23 -34.56
C SER A 145 -41.49 26.26 -35.16
N TYR A 146 -40.77 27.38 -35.00
CA TYR A 146 -39.45 27.63 -35.58
C TYR A 146 -38.26 27.56 -34.58
N LEU A 147 -38.47 27.03 -33.37
CA LEU A 147 -37.41 26.96 -32.35
C LEU A 147 -36.18 26.17 -32.80
N SER A 148 -36.39 25.06 -33.54
CA SER A 148 -35.30 24.24 -34.09
C SER A 148 -34.44 24.99 -35.10
N ASP A 149 -35.05 25.88 -35.89
CA ASP A 149 -34.34 26.69 -36.88
C ASP A 149 -33.47 27.74 -36.19
N ALA A 150 -33.98 28.42 -35.17
CA ALA A 150 -33.21 29.39 -34.37
C ALA A 150 -32.02 28.72 -33.65
N GLN A 151 -32.22 27.51 -33.09
CA GLN A 151 -31.14 26.74 -32.48
C GLN A 151 -30.05 26.37 -33.48
N LYS A 152 -30.43 25.94 -34.69
CA LYS A 152 -29.47 25.65 -35.76
C LYS A 152 -28.66 26.87 -36.17
N MET A 153 -29.30 28.05 -36.27
CA MET A 153 -28.61 29.30 -36.59
C MET A 153 -27.60 29.70 -35.51
N LYS A 154 -27.91 29.48 -34.23
CA LYS A 154 -26.97 29.69 -33.12
C LYS A 154 -25.71 28.84 -33.26
N GLU A 155 -25.89 27.55 -33.57
CA GLU A 155 -24.77 26.61 -33.71
C GLU A 155 -23.84 26.98 -34.89
N ASP A 156 -24.42 27.32 -36.05
CA ASP A 156 -23.65 27.71 -37.24
C ASP A 156 -22.82 28.99 -37.00
N PHE A 157 -23.37 29.96 -36.25
CA PHE A 157 -22.68 31.20 -35.89
C PHE A 157 -21.48 30.93 -34.97
N ILE A 158 -21.65 30.06 -33.96
CA ILE A 158 -20.61 29.71 -32.99
C ILE A 158 -19.48 28.89 -33.65
N PHE A 159 -19.84 27.94 -34.52
CA PHE A 159 -18.87 27.16 -35.28
C PHE A 159 -18.00 28.05 -36.18
N THR A 160 -18.61 28.98 -36.92
CA THR A 160 -17.90 29.92 -37.80
C THR A 160 -16.93 30.82 -37.03
N LYS A 161 -17.30 31.26 -35.82
CA LYS A 161 -16.42 32.05 -34.95
C LYS A 161 -15.24 31.22 -34.43
N THR A 162 -15.48 29.95 -34.11
CA THR A 162 -14.46 29.01 -33.63
C THR A 162 -13.37 28.77 -34.69
N LEU A 163 -13.71 28.77 -35.98
CA LEU A 163 -12.77 28.53 -37.09
C LEU A 163 -11.69 29.61 -37.27
N LYS A 164 -11.88 30.83 -36.77
CA LYS A 164 -10.88 31.92 -36.88
C LYS A 164 -9.81 31.76 -35.77
N ASN A 165 -8.68 31.13 -36.11
CA ASN A 165 -7.49 30.93 -35.26
C ASN A 165 -7.60 29.84 -34.16
N ALA A 166 -8.34 28.76 -34.42
CA ALA A 166 -8.55 27.69 -33.43
C ALA A 166 -7.26 26.93 -33.05
N SER A 167 -7.02 26.75 -31.76
CA SER A 167 -6.13 25.71 -31.24
C SER A 167 -6.87 24.36 -31.13
N VAL A 168 -6.14 23.25 -30.93
CA VAL A 168 -6.75 21.93 -30.65
C VAL A 168 -7.75 22.02 -29.50
N GLN A 169 -7.43 22.79 -28.45
CA GLN A 169 -8.26 22.97 -27.27
C GLN A 169 -9.57 23.73 -27.57
N ASP A 170 -9.52 24.73 -28.45
CA ASP A 170 -10.71 25.49 -28.85
C ASP A 170 -11.70 24.62 -29.62
N VAL A 171 -11.21 23.74 -30.49
CA VAL A 171 -12.04 22.80 -31.25
C VAL A 171 -12.58 21.69 -30.35
N GLU A 172 -11.79 21.18 -29.40
CA GLU A 172 -12.26 20.20 -28.41
C GLU A 172 -13.36 20.76 -27.52
N LYS A 173 -13.25 22.03 -27.11
CA LYS A 173 -14.30 22.72 -26.36
C LYS A 173 -15.61 22.82 -27.16
N PHE A 174 -15.55 23.19 -28.43
CA PHE A 174 -16.73 23.21 -29.31
C PHE A 174 -17.38 21.82 -29.42
N LEU A 175 -16.58 20.77 -29.60
CA LEU A 175 -17.08 19.39 -29.69
C LEU A 175 -17.74 18.91 -28.39
N ALA A 176 -17.28 19.39 -27.24
CA ALA A 176 -17.86 19.11 -25.93
C ALA A 176 -19.18 19.87 -25.71
N ASP A 177 -19.20 21.16 -26.06
CA ASP A 177 -20.37 22.04 -25.86
C ASP A 177 -21.53 21.69 -26.82
N TYR A 178 -21.23 21.17 -28.02
CA TYR A 178 -22.21 20.87 -29.08
C TYR A 178 -22.11 19.42 -29.62
N PRO A 179 -22.38 18.39 -28.80
CA PRO A 179 -22.10 16.99 -29.15
C PRO A 179 -22.99 16.43 -30.28
N LYS A 180 -24.13 17.08 -30.59
CA LYS A 180 -25.06 16.69 -31.65
C LYS A 180 -25.01 17.61 -32.88
N SER A 181 -24.06 18.55 -32.92
CA SER A 181 -24.02 19.54 -34.01
C SER A 181 -23.81 18.87 -35.38
N PRO A 182 -24.51 19.33 -36.44
CA PRO A 182 -24.26 18.86 -37.80
C PRO A 182 -22.83 19.20 -38.29
N LYS A 183 -22.12 20.12 -37.64
CA LYS A 183 -20.73 20.51 -37.93
C LYS A 183 -19.67 19.66 -37.24
N ARG A 184 -20.09 18.67 -36.45
CA ARG A 184 -19.19 17.86 -35.62
C ARG A 184 -18.11 17.12 -36.41
N ALA A 185 -18.45 16.56 -37.58
CA ALA A 185 -17.48 15.85 -38.41
C ALA A 185 -16.37 16.77 -38.94
N GLU A 186 -16.74 18.00 -39.32
CA GLU A 186 -15.81 19.04 -39.79
C GLU A 186 -14.88 19.51 -38.65
N ALA A 187 -15.44 19.71 -37.45
CA ALA A 187 -14.68 20.05 -36.25
C ALA A 187 -13.66 18.95 -35.87
N ILE A 188 -14.04 17.66 -35.91
CA ILE A 188 -13.10 16.56 -35.65
C ILE A 188 -11.94 16.56 -36.64
N ALA A 189 -12.23 16.72 -37.94
CA ALA A 189 -11.20 16.73 -38.97
C ALA A 189 -10.20 17.89 -38.80
N LEU A 190 -10.67 19.06 -38.36
CA LEU A 190 -9.82 20.20 -38.05
C LEU A 190 -8.93 19.93 -36.83
N ARG A 191 -9.50 19.45 -35.72
CA ARG A 191 -8.77 19.08 -34.50
C ARG A 191 -7.63 18.11 -34.83
N ASP A 192 -7.95 17.03 -35.53
CA ASP A 192 -6.98 15.98 -35.86
C ASP A 192 -5.83 16.52 -36.72
N SER A 193 -6.13 17.43 -37.67
CA SER A 193 -5.13 18.09 -38.51
C SER A 193 -4.23 19.03 -37.72
N LEU A 194 -4.80 19.84 -36.82
CA LEU A 194 -4.03 20.74 -35.95
C LEU A 194 -3.10 19.96 -35.02
N ALA A 195 -3.61 18.88 -34.41
CA ALA A 195 -2.81 18.02 -33.55
C ALA A 195 -1.67 17.31 -34.32
N PHE A 196 -1.91 16.94 -35.58
CA PHE A 196 -0.89 16.28 -36.40
C PHE A 196 0.24 17.23 -36.81
N VAL A 197 -0.09 18.48 -37.15
CA VAL A 197 0.91 19.51 -37.53
C VAL A 197 1.85 19.83 -36.36
N ALA A 198 1.34 19.79 -35.13
CA ALA A 198 2.14 20.03 -33.92
C ALA A 198 2.91 18.79 -33.43
N LEU A 199 2.85 17.66 -34.14
CA LEU A 199 3.38 16.38 -33.67
C LEU A 199 4.89 16.25 -33.89
N ASP A 200 5.62 15.91 -32.82
CA ASP A 200 7.05 15.57 -32.91
C ASP A 200 7.28 14.26 -33.68
N LYS A 201 8.37 14.20 -34.46
CA LYS A 201 8.71 13.02 -35.29
C LYS A 201 9.49 11.96 -34.50
N ASN A 202 8.82 11.29 -33.59
CA ASN A 202 9.37 10.14 -32.86
C ASN A 202 8.28 9.11 -32.52
N ALA A 203 8.70 7.90 -32.16
CA ALA A 203 7.77 6.80 -31.90
C ALA A 203 6.77 7.10 -30.77
N GLY A 204 7.22 7.72 -29.68
CA GLY A 204 6.36 8.05 -28.54
C GLY A 204 5.23 9.02 -28.92
N ALA A 205 5.57 10.09 -29.63
CA ALA A 205 4.59 11.05 -30.14
C ALA A 205 3.59 10.39 -31.11
N TYR A 206 4.07 9.53 -32.01
CA TYR A 206 3.22 8.84 -32.98
C TYR A 206 2.22 7.90 -32.29
N SER A 207 2.69 7.07 -31.35
CA SER A 207 1.83 6.19 -30.56
C SER A 207 0.80 6.98 -29.75
N GLN A 208 1.19 8.10 -29.14
CA GLN A 208 0.27 8.96 -28.38
C GLN A 208 -0.82 9.57 -29.29
N TYR A 209 -0.45 10.09 -30.45
CA TYR A 209 -1.41 10.63 -31.41
C TYR A 209 -2.42 9.56 -31.86
N ILE A 210 -1.94 8.36 -32.22
CA ILE A 210 -2.81 7.25 -32.64
C ILE A 210 -3.78 6.86 -31.52
N SER A 211 -3.31 6.84 -30.27
CA SER A 211 -4.17 6.52 -29.13
C SER A 211 -5.22 7.60 -28.86
N MET A 212 -4.89 8.87 -29.05
CA MET A 212 -5.81 9.99 -28.79
C MET A 212 -6.82 10.21 -29.93
N TYR A 213 -6.40 9.95 -31.16
CA TYR A 213 -7.15 10.22 -32.39
C TYR A 213 -7.20 8.97 -33.31
N PRO A 214 -7.77 7.84 -32.86
CA PRO A 214 -7.68 6.56 -33.57
C PRO A 214 -8.38 6.55 -34.94
N GLU A 215 -9.39 7.40 -35.13
CA GLU A 215 -10.14 7.55 -36.38
C GLU A 215 -9.55 8.63 -37.31
N SER A 216 -8.43 9.24 -36.95
CA SER A 216 -7.80 10.29 -37.75
C SER A 216 -7.26 9.74 -39.06
N LYS A 217 -7.44 10.48 -40.16
CA LYS A 217 -6.89 10.15 -41.48
C LYS A 217 -5.37 10.02 -41.52
N PHE A 218 -4.66 10.54 -40.51
CA PHE A 218 -3.20 10.47 -40.41
C PHE A 218 -2.70 9.19 -39.73
N VAL A 219 -3.58 8.42 -39.08
CA VAL A 219 -3.21 7.17 -38.38
C VAL A 219 -2.48 6.19 -39.28
N PRO A 220 -2.92 5.89 -40.52
CA PRO A 220 -2.19 4.96 -41.40
C PRO A 220 -0.76 5.43 -41.71
N GLN A 221 -0.54 6.73 -41.91
CA GLN A 221 0.78 7.30 -42.14
C GLN A 221 1.68 7.17 -40.90
N LEU A 222 1.15 7.46 -39.72
CA LEU A 222 1.90 7.35 -38.46
C LEU A 222 2.21 5.90 -38.10
N GLN A 223 1.29 4.97 -38.36
CA GLN A 223 1.54 3.53 -38.23
C GLN A 223 2.68 3.07 -39.14
N LYS A 224 2.70 3.54 -40.40
CA LYS A 224 3.82 3.26 -41.31
C LYS A 224 5.14 3.85 -40.79
N GLY A 225 5.11 5.08 -40.27
CA GLY A 225 6.29 5.69 -39.66
C GLY A 225 6.81 4.95 -38.43
N LEU A 226 5.92 4.40 -37.58
CA LEU A 226 6.29 3.55 -36.45
C LEU A 226 6.95 2.25 -36.91
N GLU A 227 6.42 1.63 -37.96
CA GLU A 227 7.00 0.44 -38.57
C GLU A 227 8.41 0.73 -39.11
N ASP A 228 8.58 1.81 -39.86
CA ASP A 228 9.88 2.19 -40.44
C ASP A 228 10.93 2.50 -39.34
N MET A 229 10.53 3.20 -38.27
CA MET A 229 11.40 3.44 -37.11
C MET A 229 11.80 2.13 -36.41
N ALA A 230 10.85 1.23 -36.18
CA ALA A 230 11.12 -0.06 -35.56
C ALA A 230 12.02 -0.95 -36.43
N TYR A 231 11.89 -0.85 -37.75
CA TYR A 231 12.75 -1.56 -38.70
C TYR A 231 14.21 -1.08 -38.60
N GLU A 232 14.43 0.23 -38.63
CA GLU A 232 15.77 0.82 -38.52
C GLU A 232 16.39 0.56 -37.14
N GLU A 233 15.60 0.60 -36.06
CA GLU A 233 16.07 0.24 -34.71
C GLU A 233 16.50 -1.23 -34.64
N ALA A 234 15.68 -2.15 -35.13
CA ALA A 234 16.00 -3.57 -35.14
C ALA A 234 17.29 -3.83 -35.93
N LYS A 235 17.41 -3.23 -37.12
CA LYS A 235 18.61 -3.32 -37.95
C LYS A 235 19.85 -2.75 -37.28
N ALA A 236 19.74 -1.58 -36.63
CA ALA A 236 20.85 -0.94 -35.93
C ALA A 236 21.30 -1.72 -34.69
N SER A 237 20.35 -2.35 -33.98
CA SER A 237 20.66 -3.08 -32.74
C SER A 237 21.48 -4.36 -32.96
N GLY A 238 21.31 -5.03 -34.11
CA GLY A 238 21.94 -6.32 -34.35
C GLY A 238 21.37 -7.49 -33.55
N SER A 239 20.36 -7.28 -32.69
CA SER A 239 20.00 -8.23 -31.63
C SER A 239 18.81 -9.13 -31.99
N VAL A 240 18.89 -10.40 -31.58
CA VAL A 240 17.79 -11.38 -31.70
C VAL A 240 16.50 -10.85 -31.09
N ASN A 241 16.60 -10.15 -29.96
CA ASN A 241 15.45 -9.59 -29.26
C ASN A 241 14.70 -8.55 -30.11
N GLN A 242 15.39 -7.56 -30.67
CA GLN A 242 14.75 -6.51 -31.48
C GLN A 242 14.19 -7.04 -32.80
N TYR A 243 14.89 -8.01 -33.42
CA TYR A 243 14.34 -8.73 -34.57
C TYR A 243 13.02 -9.43 -34.23
N ALA A 244 12.97 -10.14 -33.10
CA ALA A 244 11.75 -10.81 -32.65
C ALA A 244 10.62 -9.82 -32.29
N ILE A 245 10.95 -8.67 -31.68
CA ILE A 245 9.99 -7.60 -31.38
C ILE A 245 9.37 -7.06 -32.67
N PHE A 246 10.20 -6.77 -33.69
CA PHE A 246 9.71 -6.30 -34.98
C PHE A 246 8.76 -7.33 -35.62
N ILE A 247 9.18 -8.60 -35.69
CA ILE A 247 8.38 -9.68 -36.29
C ILE A 247 7.02 -9.82 -35.58
N ALA A 248 7.00 -9.74 -34.25
CA ALA A 248 5.76 -9.88 -33.48
C ALA A 248 4.80 -8.70 -33.65
N ASN A 249 5.34 -7.48 -33.83
CA ASN A 249 4.53 -6.27 -33.95
C ASN A 249 4.09 -5.96 -35.39
N TYR A 250 4.86 -6.39 -36.39
CA TYR A 250 4.62 -6.11 -37.81
C TYR A 250 4.70 -7.36 -38.70
N PRO A 251 3.90 -8.42 -38.42
CA PRO A 251 3.99 -9.69 -39.14
C PRO A 251 3.64 -9.58 -40.64
N GLU A 252 2.88 -8.57 -41.04
CA GLU A 252 2.46 -8.35 -42.43
C GLU A 252 3.60 -7.84 -43.33
N ASN A 253 4.68 -7.28 -42.76
CA ASN A 253 5.86 -6.89 -43.54
C ASN A 253 6.73 -8.12 -43.87
N SER A 254 6.21 -8.95 -44.77
CA SER A 254 6.81 -10.23 -45.16
C SER A 254 8.28 -10.13 -45.60
N ARG A 255 8.71 -8.98 -46.14
CA ARG A 255 10.11 -8.78 -46.55
C ARG A 255 11.03 -8.61 -45.34
N ALA A 256 10.71 -7.67 -44.45
CA ALA A 256 11.50 -7.42 -43.25
C ALA A 256 11.46 -8.61 -42.28
N VAL A 257 10.30 -9.27 -42.17
CA VAL A 257 10.15 -10.49 -41.37
C VAL A 257 11.13 -11.57 -41.85
N ARG A 258 11.18 -11.87 -43.15
CA ARG A 258 12.13 -12.86 -43.70
C ARG A 258 13.58 -12.48 -43.43
N GLU A 259 13.95 -11.21 -43.64
CA GLU A 259 15.31 -10.74 -43.36
C GLU A 259 15.69 -10.93 -41.88
N PHE A 260 14.78 -10.59 -40.96
CA PHE A 260 15.03 -10.69 -39.53
C PHE A 260 14.99 -12.14 -39.04
N GLU A 261 14.18 -13.02 -39.63
CA GLU A 261 14.22 -14.47 -39.37
C GLU A 261 15.57 -15.08 -39.80
N GLU A 262 16.11 -14.69 -40.96
CA GLU A 262 17.45 -15.10 -41.42
C GLU A 262 18.54 -14.64 -40.45
N LYS A 263 18.51 -13.38 -40.01
CA LYS A 263 19.46 -12.83 -39.03
C LYS A 263 19.36 -13.49 -37.66
N ILE A 264 18.13 -13.83 -37.21
CA ILE A 264 17.93 -14.64 -36.01
C ILE A 264 18.60 -15.99 -36.21
N ALA A 265 18.34 -16.69 -37.33
CA ALA A 265 18.94 -17.98 -37.61
C ALA A 265 20.48 -17.92 -37.65
N GLU A 266 21.08 -16.87 -38.20
CA GLU A 266 22.52 -16.63 -38.16
C GLU A 266 23.06 -16.45 -36.75
N ASN A 267 22.41 -15.63 -35.92
CA ASN A 267 22.81 -15.44 -34.52
C ASN A 267 22.69 -16.74 -33.72
N GLN A 268 21.61 -17.51 -33.95
CA GLN A 268 21.40 -18.77 -33.23
C GLN A 268 22.43 -19.85 -33.61
N LYS A 269 23.15 -19.73 -34.75
CA LYS A 269 24.29 -20.62 -35.09
C LYS A 269 25.52 -20.41 -34.21
N LEU A 270 25.62 -19.26 -33.51
CA LEU A 270 26.72 -18.97 -32.58
C LEU A 270 26.56 -19.74 -31.26
N LEU A 271 25.35 -20.24 -30.97
CA LEU A 271 25.12 -21.10 -29.81
C LEU A 271 25.88 -22.41 -29.96
N THR A 272 26.53 -22.83 -28.88
CA THR A 272 27.35 -24.05 -28.88
C THR A 272 26.72 -25.12 -28.01
N TRP A 273 26.81 -26.38 -28.45
CA TRP A 273 26.39 -27.51 -27.63
C TRP A 273 27.47 -27.83 -26.60
N LYS A 274 27.24 -27.44 -25.35
CA LYS A 274 28.04 -27.90 -24.22
C LYS A 274 27.84 -29.40 -23.98
N LEU A 275 26.60 -29.86 -24.15
CA LEU A 275 26.24 -31.27 -24.22
C LEU A 275 25.26 -31.46 -25.38
N SER A 276 25.67 -32.18 -26.42
CA SER A 276 24.79 -32.46 -27.56
C SER A 276 23.53 -33.22 -27.13
N PRO A 277 22.37 -32.97 -27.78
CA PRO A 277 21.09 -33.55 -27.38
C PRO A 277 21.07 -35.04 -27.73
N LYS A 278 21.23 -35.89 -26.71
CA LYS A 278 21.18 -37.36 -26.85
C LYS A 278 20.52 -38.07 -25.68
N TYR A 279 20.39 -37.38 -24.54
CA TYR A 279 19.88 -37.95 -23.30
C TYR A 279 18.36 -38.00 -23.31
N ARG A 280 17.78 -39.01 -22.66
CA ARG A 280 16.32 -39.14 -22.50
C ARG A 280 15.76 -38.10 -21.53
N ASN A 281 16.55 -37.70 -20.54
CA ASN A 281 16.23 -36.64 -19.60
C ASN A 281 17.52 -35.97 -19.12
N LEU A 282 17.42 -34.70 -18.69
CA LEU A 282 18.53 -33.96 -18.10
C LEU A 282 18.00 -33.00 -17.04
N ARG A 283 18.64 -32.98 -15.87
CA ARG A 283 18.36 -32.02 -14.79
C ARG A 283 19.63 -31.26 -14.42
N LEU A 284 19.48 -30.01 -13.98
CA LEU A 284 20.54 -29.22 -13.37
C LEU A 284 20.39 -29.32 -11.85
N GLU A 285 21.44 -29.78 -11.18
CA GLU A 285 21.54 -29.81 -9.72
C GLU A 285 22.69 -28.90 -9.28
N VAL A 286 22.46 -28.13 -8.21
CA VAL A 286 23.46 -27.24 -7.62
C VAL A 286 23.91 -27.82 -6.30
N ASP A 287 25.20 -28.08 -6.17
CA ASP A 287 25.81 -28.37 -4.88
C ASP A 287 25.79 -27.09 -4.03
N SER A 288 24.86 -27.00 -3.08
CA SER A 288 24.70 -25.81 -2.25
C SER A 288 25.90 -25.55 -1.33
N VAL A 289 26.72 -26.56 -1.06
CA VAL A 289 27.90 -26.46 -0.18
C VAL A 289 29.12 -25.97 -0.97
N LEU A 290 29.35 -26.55 -2.15
CA LEU A 290 30.49 -26.21 -3.01
C LEU A 290 30.21 -25.11 -4.04
N ASN A 291 28.95 -24.70 -4.18
CA ASN A 291 28.46 -23.76 -5.19
C ASN A 291 28.87 -24.18 -6.62
N LYS A 292 28.63 -25.46 -6.96
CA LYS A 292 28.98 -26.04 -8.27
C LYS A 292 27.75 -26.63 -8.96
N ASN A 293 27.71 -26.46 -10.28
CA ASN A 293 26.66 -27.00 -11.12
C ASN A 293 27.00 -28.41 -11.62
N TYR A 294 26.01 -29.30 -11.56
CA TYR A 294 26.09 -30.65 -12.10
C TYR A 294 24.88 -30.94 -12.98
N PHE A 295 25.14 -31.56 -14.13
CA PHE A 295 24.11 -32.05 -15.04
C PHE A 295 23.82 -33.52 -14.75
N MET A 296 22.67 -33.80 -14.17
CA MET A 296 22.17 -35.16 -14.00
C MET A 296 21.61 -35.63 -15.34
N ILE A 297 22.28 -36.58 -15.98
CA ILE A 297 21.92 -37.10 -17.30
C ILE A 297 21.22 -38.44 -17.16
N ASN A 298 20.15 -38.68 -17.93
CA ASN A 298 19.46 -39.98 -17.97
C ASN A 298 19.49 -40.56 -19.38
N ASP A 299 19.85 -41.84 -19.49
CA ASP A 299 19.81 -42.60 -20.73
C ASP A 299 19.42 -44.08 -20.47
N ALA A 300 19.62 -44.98 -21.43
CA ALA A 300 19.23 -46.39 -21.35
C ALA A 300 19.75 -47.13 -20.10
N GLY A 301 20.93 -46.75 -19.60
CA GLY A 301 21.54 -47.33 -18.39
C GLY A 301 21.07 -46.72 -17.06
N GLY A 302 20.21 -45.71 -17.09
CA GLY A 302 19.76 -44.98 -15.90
C GLY A 302 20.33 -43.56 -15.84
N TRP A 303 20.60 -43.08 -14.64
CA TRP A 303 21.12 -41.75 -14.33
C TRP A 303 22.63 -41.76 -14.13
N GLY A 304 23.28 -40.68 -14.58
CA GLY A 304 24.70 -40.39 -14.40
C GLY A 304 24.94 -38.89 -14.22
N VAL A 305 26.21 -38.48 -14.16
CA VAL A 305 26.59 -37.09 -13.85
C VAL A 305 27.62 -36.57 -14.83
N VAL A 306 27.34 -35.38 -15.33
CA VAL A 306 28.29 -34.56 -16.09
C VAL A 306 28.55 -33.27 -15.32
N THR A 307 29.82 -32.91 -15.17
CA THR A 307 30.21 -31.63 -14.57
C THR A 307 29.79 -30.46 -15.43
N GLU A 308 29.74 -29.27 -14.85
CA GLU A 308 29.49 -28.03 -15.60
C GLU A 308 30.39 -27.87 -16.83
N ASN A 309 31.64 -28.35 -16.80
CA ASN A 309 32.59 -28.26 -17.91
C ASN A 309 32.36 -29.32 -19.02
N GLY A 310 31.29 -30.10 -18.94
CA GLY A 310 30.96 -31.12 -19.93
C GLY A 310 31.70 -32.46 -19.73
N VAL A 311 32.50 -32.60 -18.68
CA VAL A 311 33.19 -33.86 -18.36
C VAL A 311 32.23 -34.80 -17.65
N GLN A 312 31.94 -35.94 -18.27
CA GLN A 312 31.19 -37.02 -17.64
C GLN A 312 32.03 -37.67 -16.55
N VAL A 313 31.59 -37.54 -15.30
CA VAL A 313 32.29 -38.08 -14.12
C VAL A 313 31.63 -39.35 -13.60
N ILE A 314 30.33 -39.54 -13.89
CA ILE A 314 29.58 -40.75 -13.58
C ILE A 314 28.82 -41.16 -14.85
N ALA A 315 29.01 -42.38 -15.32
CA ALA A 315 28.25 -42.91 -16.45
C ALA A 315 26.79 -43.20 -16.05
N PRO A 316 25.83 -43.18 -17.01
CA PRO A 316 24.46 -43.59 -16.72
C PRO A 316 24.38 -45.05 -16.24
N GLU A 317 24.23 -45.25 -14.92
CA GLU A 317 24.19 -46.58 -14.30
C GLU A 317 23.26 -46.68 -13.07
N TYR A 318 22.71 -45.56 -12.59
CA TYR A 318 21.87 -45.52 -11.40
C TYR A 318 20.39 -45.50 -11.74
N GLU A 319 19.56 -46.23 -11.00
CA GLU A 319 18.11 -46.29 -11.21
C GLU A 319 17.45 -44.92 -11.07
N ASP A 320 17.93 -44.11 -10.12
CA ASP A 320 17.50 -42.74 -9.84
C ASP A 320 18.62 -41.95 -9.16
N VAL A 321 18.52 -40.62 -9.18
CA VAL A 321 19.45 -39.70 -8.51
C VAL A 321 18.70 -38.61 -7.76
N GLY A 322 19.28 -38.18 -6.65
CA GLY A 322 18.76 -37.16 -5.75
C GLY A 322 19.64 -35.92 -5.70
N LYS A 323 19.70 -35.31 -4.51
CA LYS A 323 20.45 -34.08 -4.27
C LYS A 323 21.96 -34.30 -4.35
N VAL A 324 22.66 -33.21 -4.66
CA VAL A 324 24.11 -33.11 -4.54
C VAL A 324 24.46 -32.17 -3.39
N PHE A 325 25.39 -32.58 -2.54
CA PHE A 325 25.93 -31.75 -1.47
C PHE A 325 27.34 -32.21 -1.12
N SER A 326 28.25 -31.27 -0.87
CA SER A 326 29.64 -31.56 -0.47
C SER A 326 30.37 -32.51 -1.43
N GLY A 327 30.06 -32.46 -2.72
CA GLY A 327 30.63 -33.34 -3.74
C GLY A 327 30.07 -34.77 -3.76
N LEU A 328 29.05 -35.07 -2.96
CA LEU A 328 28.40 -36.37 -2.88
C LEU A 328 27.06 -36.34 -3.63
N LEU A 329 26.78 -37.41 -4.37
CA LEU A 329 25.51 -37.68 -5.03
C LEU A 329 24.72 -38.71 -4.24
N VAL A 330 23.47 -38.38 -3.90
CA VAL A 330 22.48 -39.37 -3.47
C VAL A 330 22.03 -40.15 -4.71
N ALA A 331 22.34 -41.44 -4.79
CA ALA A 331 22.03 -42.28 -5.95
C ALA A 331 21.27 -43.54 -5.54
N LYS A 332 20.52 -44.12 -6.48
CA LYS A 332 19.77 -45.36 -6.27
C LYS A 332 20.32 -46.49 -7.13
N LYS A 333 20.59 -47.65 -6.52
CA LYS A 333 21.01 -48.89 -7.19
C LYS A 333 20.45 -50.08 -6.42
N PHE A 334 20.04 -51.13 -7.12
CA PHE A 334 19.46 -52.34 -6.52
C PHE A 334 18.23 -52.06 -5.63
N GLY A 335 17.40 -51.08 -6.03
CA GLY A 335 16.22 -50.68 -5.27
C GLY A 335 16.49 -49.85 -4.00
N LYS A 336 17.75 -49.62 -3.63
CA LYS A 336 18.18 -48.90 -2.42
C LYS A 336 19.00 -47.67 -2.76
N TRP A 337 19.10 -46.73 -1.83
CA TRP A 337 19.84 -45.48 -1.95
C TRP A 337 21.20 -45.57 -1.24
N GLY A 338 22.19 -44.90 -1.80
CA GLY A 338 23.54 -44.78 -1.27
C GLY A 338 24.14 -43.41 -1.58
N LEU A 339 25.39 -43.20 -1.17
CA LEU A 339 26.15 -41.99 -1.49
C LEU A 339 27.29 -42.36 -2.43
N VAL A 340 27.51 -41.53 -3.43
CA VAL A 340 28.58 -41.69 -4.42
C VAL A 340 29.41 -40.43 -4.44
N ASP A 341 30.72 -40.56 -4.29
CA ASP A 341 31.64 -39.44 -4.48
C ASP A 341 31.69 -39.08 -5.97
N ILE A 342 31.26 -37.87 -6.33
CA ILE A 342 31.13 -37.45 -7.73
C ILE A 342 32.49 -37.41 -8.43
N LYS A 343 33.57 -37.12 -7.70
CA LYS A 343 34.91 -36.98 -8.28
C LYS A 343 35.51 -38.33 -8.70
N SER A 344 35.34 -39.35 -7.86
CA SER A 344 35.91 -40.68 -8.08
C SER A 344 34.92 -41.68 -8.70
N GLY A 345 33.61 -41.38 -8.62
CA GLY A 345 32.54 -42.31 -9.00
C GLY A 345 32.39 -43.50 -8.04
N LYS A 346 33.14 -43.52 -6.93
CA LYS A 346 33.13 -44.62 -5.97
C LYS A 346 32.02 -44.43 -4.93
N GLU A 347 31.54 -45.56 -4.42
CA GLU A 347 30.60 -45.59 -3.31
C GLU A 347 31.25 -44.98 -2.06
N ALA A 348 30.65 -43.88 -1.61
CA ALA A 348 30.92 -43.20 -0.35
C ALA A 348 30.16 -43.88 0.80
N LEU A 349 28.94 -44.35 0.51
CA LEU A 349 28.14 -45.20 1.37
C LEU A 349 27.44 -46.26 0.49
N PRO A 350 27.48 -47.54 0.85
CA PRO A 350 26.78 -48.61 0.13
C PRO A 350 25.28 -48.34 -0.06
N PHE A 351 24.67 -48.98 -1.06
CA PHE A 351 23.24 -48.85 -1.37
C PHE A 351 22.35 -49.64 -0.39
N VAL A 352 22.18 -49.09 0.82
CA VAL A 352 21.45 -49.74 1.93
C VAL A 352 20.27 -48.93 2.46
N VAL A 353 20.19 -47.64 2.11
CA VAL A 353 19.16 -46.71 2.60
C VAL A 353 17.86 -46.89 1.81
N SER A 354 16.70 -46.81 2.47
CA SER A 354 15.41 -47.11 1.82
C SER A 354 14.77 -45.90 1.13
N ASN A 355 15.03 -44.67 1.60
CA ASN A 355 14.47 -43.45 1.03
C ASN A 355 15.57 -42.41 0.74
N LYS A 356 15.48 -41.64 -0.34
CA LYS A 356 16.43 -40.56 -0.67
C LYS A 356 16.43 -39.41 0.33
N ASP A 357 15.32 -39.21 1.05
CA ASP A 357 15.20 -38.14 2.05
C ASP A 357 15.81 -38.52 3.41
N ASP A 358 16.26 -39.77 3.55
CA ASP A 358 16.97 -40.27 4.73
C ASP A 358 18.46 -39.86 4.77
N PHE A 359 18.89 -38.93 3.89
CA PHE A 359 20.20 -38.30 3.91
C PHE A 359 20.08 -36.84 4.32
N MET A 360 20.79 -36.45 5.36
CA MET A 360 20.77 -35.09 5.89
C MET A 360 22.20 -34.54 5.97
N PRO A 361 22.57 -33.57 5.11
CA PRO A 361 23.86 -32.91 5.20
C PRO A 361 23.96 -32.12 6.51
N MET A 362 25.05 -32.32 7.24
CA MET A 362 25.33 -31.72 8.54
C MET A 362 26.60 -30.87 8.45
N GLY A 363 26.49 -29.72 7.80
CA GLY A 363 27.64 -28.89 7.44
C GLY A 363 28.43 -29.48 6.27
N ASN A 364 29.70 -29.11 6.16
CA ASN A 364 30.50 -29.47 4.98
C ASN A 364 31.09 -30.89 5.04
N LEU A 365 31.32 -31.41 6.26
CA LEU A 365 32.08 -32.64 6.49
C LEU A 365 31.23 -33.86 6.83
N PHE A 366 29.97 -33.67 7.24
CA PHE A 366 29.15 -34.74 7.77
C PHE A 366 27.85 -34.94 7.00
N VAL A 367 27.41 -36.20 6.94
CA VAL A 367 26.11 -36.59 6.40
C VAL A 367 25.49 -37.60 7.36
N ALA A 368 24.38 -37.23 7.98
CA ALA A 368 23.57 -38.19 8.71
C ALA A 368 22.76 -39.02 7.71
N TYR A 369 22.71 -40.33 7.90
CA TYR A 369 21.98 -41.24 7.00
C TYR A 369 21.17 -42.27 7.79
N LYS A 370 20.02 -42.72 7.26
CA LYS A 370 19.14 -43.70 7.93
C LYS A 370 19.13 -45.06 7.22
N GLU A 371 19.78 -46.06 7.80
CA GLU A 371 19.80 -47.45 7.33
C GLU A 371 18.91 -48.34 8.21
N ASN A 372 17.96 -49.08 7.62
CA ASN A 372 17.07 -50.01 8.35
C ASN A 372 16.37 -49.40 9.58
N GLY A 373 15.95 -48.14 9.46
CA GLY A 373 15.34 -47.42 10.59
C GLY A 373 16.34 -46.72 11.52
N LYS A 374 17.64 -46.89 11.28
CA LYS A 374 18.74 -46.45 12.15
C LYS A 374 19.61 -45.36 11.57
N TRP A 375 19.80 -44.30 12.35
CA TRP A 375 20.67 -43.19 11.98
C TRP A 375 22.14 -43.53 12.25
N GLY A 376 22.98 -43.29 11.24
CA GLY A 376 24.43 -43.26 11.31
C GLY A 376 24.97 -41.90 10.87
N LEU A 377 26.29 -41.72 10.98
CA LEU A 377 26.98 -40.50 10.59
C LEU A 377 28.20 -40.82 9.73
N LEU A 378 28.23 -40.26 8.53
CA LEU A 378 29.37 -40.30 7.64
C LEU A 378 30.22 -39.04 7.82
N TYR A 379 31.52 -39.20 7.95
CA TYR A 379 32.55 -38.17 7.98
C TYR A 379 33.36 -38.16 6.69
N ALA A 380 33.72 -36.95 6.24
CA ALA A 380 34.54 -36.70 5.05
C ALA A 380 34.06 -37.47 3.80
N GLY A 381 32.74 -37.70 3.74
CA GLY A 381 32.07 -38.38 2.63
C GLY A 381 32.44 -39.84 2.40
N SER A 382 33.13 -40.54 3.31
CA SER A 382 33.39 -41.98 3.13
C SER A 382 33.74 -42.75 4.40
N THR A 383 34.05 -42.06 5.50
CA THR A 383 34.39 -42.69 6.77
C THR A 383 33.14 -42.76 7.64
N VAL A 384 32.71 -43.95 8.04
CA VAL A 384 31.61 -44.09 9.00
C VAL A 384 32.10 -43.67 10.38
N ALA A 385 31.75 -42.45 10.82
CA ALA A 385 32.12 -41.93 12.13
C ALA A 385 31.21 -42.50 13.23
N VAL A 386 29.96 -42.78 12.89
CA VAL A 386 29.01 -43.45 13.77
C VAL A 386 28.21 -44.49 12.97
N GLU A 387 28.46 -45.76 13.25
CA GLU A 387 27.71 -46.89 12.66
C GLU A 387 26.22 -46.79 12.98
N PRO A 388 25.29 -47.17 12.08
CA PRO A 388 23.85 -47.07 12.32
C PRO A 388 23.40 -47.81 13.59
N PHE A 389 23.13 -47.05 14.65
CA PHE A 389 23.04 -47.57 16.02
C PHE A 389 21.64 -47.44 16.65
N VAL A 390 20.65 -46.97 15.89
CA VAL A 390 19.36 -46.46 16.41
C VAL A 390 18.12 -47.17 15.84
N GLU A 391 17.55 -48.19 16.47
CA GLU A 391 16.26 -48.76 16.02
C GLU A 391 15.10 -47.79 16.32
N THR A 392 14.39 -47.22 15.32
CA THR A 392 13.16 -46.43 15.62
C THR A 392 11.95 -46.79 14.79
N ALA A 393 10.90 -47.21 15.51
CA ALA A 393 9.52 -46.98 15.13
C ALA A 393 8.88 -45.77 15.86
N LEU A 394 9.55 -45.10 16.81
CA LEU A 394 8.92 -44.03 17.62
C LEU A 394 9.91 -42.91 18.05
N THR A 395 9.68 -41.68 17.54
CA THR A 395 10.20 -40.34 17.94
C THR A 395 11.64 -39.87 17.57
N GLU A 396 11.81 -38.54 17.50
CA GLU A 396 12.75 -37.72 16.71
C GLU A 396 14.26 -38.00 16.91
N PHE A 397 14.99 -38.16 15.80
CA PHE A 397 16.45 -38.07 15.75
C PHE A 397 16.87 -36.64 16.02
N ASN A 398 17.46 -36.41 17.20
CA ASN A 398 17.96 -35.10 17.58
C ASN A 398 19.40 -34.99 17.12
N SER A 399 19.67 -34.02 16.25
CA SER A 399 21.02 -33.74 15.78
C SER A 399 21.32 -32.24 15.75
N LYS A 400 22.59 -31.88 15.83
CA LYS A 400 23.04 -30.49 15.83
C LYS A 400 24.45 -30.34 15.30
N VAL A 401 24.65 -29.38 14.42
CA VAL A 401 25.99 -28.87 14.07
C VAL A 401 26.38 -27.84 15.13
N LEU A 402 27.49 -28.07 15.80
CA LEU A 402 28.04 -27.22 16.86
C LEU A 402 28.84 -26.07 16.23
N SER A 403 29.06 -24.99 17.00
CA SER A 403 29.71 -23.76 16.52
C SER A 403 31.12 -23.96 15.98
N ASN A 404 31.83 -25.00 16.43
CA ASN A 404 33.15 -25.37 15.96
C ASN A 404 33.13 -26.32 14.74
N GLY A 405 31.95 -26.66 14.20
CA GLY A 405 31.76 -27.60 13.08
C GLY A 405 31.59 -29.06 13.48
N SER A 406 31.72 -29.41 14.76
CA SER A 406 31.46 -30.75 15.29
C SER A 406 29.96 -31.10 15.19
N VAL A 407 29.62 -32.38 15.28
CA VAL A 407 28.23 -32.85 15.21
C VAL A 407 27.85 -33.57 16.50
N ALA A 408 26.75 -33.15 17.13
CA ALA A 408 26.12 -33.85 18.24
C ALA A 408 24.89 -34.61 17.77
N LEU A 409 24.78 -35.88 18.14
CA LEU A 409 23.66 -36.78 17.88
C LEU A 409 23.11 -37.29 19.21
N SER A 410 21.79 -37.30 19.38
CA SER A 410 21.14 -37.87 20.56
C SER A 410 19.99 -38.79 20.18
N TYR A 411 19.98 -39.96 20.83
CA TYR A 411 18.92 -40.95 20.71
C TYR A 411 18.65 -41.62 22.06
N THR A 412 17.39 -41.57 22.53
CA THR A 412 16.95 -42.19 23.81
C THR A 412 17.93 -41.94 24.96
N GLY A 413 18.45 -40.71 25.04
CA GLY A 413 19.41 -40.30 26.08
C GLY A 413 20.88 -40.68 25.83
N ARG A 414 21.21 -41.50 24.82
CA ARG A 414 22.60 -41.68 24.37
C ARG A 414 23.04 -40.45 23.57
N LEU A 415 24.11 -39.79 23.99
CA LEU A 415 24.71 -38.64 23.33
C LEU A 415 26.05 -39.02 22.71
N VAL A 416 26.18 -38.81 21.41
CA VAL A 416 27.43 -38.96 20.66
C VAL A 416 27.83 -37.61 20.09
N ILE A 417 29.07 -37.18 20.34
CA ILE A 417 29.64 -35.97 19.74
C ILE A 417 30.87 -36.37 18.93
N VAL A 418 30.88 -35.96 17.66
CA VAL A 418 31.97 -36.19 16.71
C VAL A 418 32.61 -34.87 16.36
N ASP A 419 33.91 -34.73 16.59
CA ASP A 419 34.67 -33.53 16.26
C ASP A 419 34.89 -33.39 14.74
N VAL A 420 35.43 -32.24 14.30
CA VAL A 420 35.72 -31.95 12.88
C VAL A 420 36.79 -32.86 12.25
N GLU A 421 37.52 -33.63 13.05
CA GLU A 421 38.49 -34.63 12.61
C GLU A 421 37.86 -36.02 12.45
N GLY A 422 36.56 -36.15 12.79
CA GLY A 422 35.81 -37.40 12.70
C GLY A 422 35.93 -38.28 13.94
N ASN A 423 36.58 -37.81 15.02
CA ASN A 423 36.74 -38.56 16.25
C ASN A 423 35.50 -38.43 17.14
N LYS A 424 35.05 -39.54 17.73
CA LYS A 424 34.01 -39.52 18.77
C LYS A 424 34.61 -38.97 20.07
N VAL A 425 34.38 -37.69 20.36
CA VAL A 425 34.86 -37.01 21.58
C VAL A 425 33.95 -37.22 22.79
N LEU A 426 32.70 -37.66 22.56
CA LEU A 426 31.77 -38.09 23.59
C LEU A 426 30.88 -39.22 23.04
N ASP A 427 30.64 -40.27 23.82
CA ASP A 427 29.71 -41.37 23.52
C ASP A 427 29.21 -41.96 24.83
N GLU A 428 28.18 -41.35 25.41
CA GLU A 428 27.73 -41.62 26.78
C GLU A 428 26.21 -41.82 26.85
N GLN A 429 25.76 -42.65 27.80
CA GLN A 429 24.35 -42.92 28.05
C GLN A 429 23.82 -42.05 29.20
N TYR A 430 22.77 -41.29 28.92
CA TYR A 430 22.01 -40.51 29.89
C TYR A 430 20.54 -40.93 29.90
N ASP A 431 19.78 -40.50 30.90
CA ASP A 431 18.32 -40.71 30.91
C ASP A 431 17.61 -39.72 29.97
N GLU A 432 18.20 -38.53 29.79
CA GLU A 432 17.66 -37.49 28.92
C GLU A 432 18.77 -36.53 28.48
N VAL A 433 18.68 -36.07 27.22
CA VAL A 433 19.58 -35.06 26.65
C VAL A 433 18.75 -34.02 25.93
N LYS A 434 19.01 -32.74 26.21
CA LYS A 434 18.29 -31.60 25.65
C LYS A 434 19.24 -30.51 25.17
N TRP A 435 18.88 -29.87 24.06
CA TRP A 435 19.47 -28.62 23.61
C TRP A 435 18.42 -27.77 22.90
N ARG A 436 18.72 -26.48 22.74
CA ARG A 436 17.83 -25.52 22.09
C ARG A 436 18.27 -25.28 20.65
N ASN A 437 17.30 -25.20 19.74
CA ASN A 437 17.49 -24.85 18.33
C ASN A 437 17.03 -23.40 18.11
N ALA A 438 17.75 -22.45 18.70
CA ALA A 438 17.50 -21.01 18.60
C ALA A 438 18.84 -20.26 18.47
N ASP A 439 18.82 -19.00 18.07
CA ASP A 439 20.02 -18.15 18.04
C ASP A 439 20.21 -17.43 19.40
N ASP A 440 20.18 -18.20 20.49
CA ASP A 440 20.40 -17.70 21.86
C ASP A 440 21.58 -18.40 22.54
N ILE A 441 21.90 -17.96 23.76
CA ILE A 441 23.06 -18.49 24.49
C ILE A 441 22.88 -19.96 24.89
N ASP A 442 21.64 -20.36 25.17
CA ASP A 442 21.26 -21.73 25.54
C ASP A 442 21.48 -22.71 24.38
N SER A 443 21.44 -22.23 23.14
CA SER A 443 21.77 -23.05 21.97
C SER A 443 23.25 -23.40 21.87
N LYS A 444 24.13 -22.84 22.68
CA LYS A 444 25.55 -23.25 22.70
C LYS A 444 25.83 -24.37 23.71
N LEU A 445 24.82 -24.81 24.45
CA LEU A 445 24.96 -25.75 25.56
C LEU A 445 24.09 -27.00 25.36
N ILE A 446 24.54 -28.10 25.93
CA ILE A 446 23.82 -29.38 25.98
C ILE A 446 23.53 -29.70 27.44
N LYS A 447 22.29 -30.10 27.75
CA LYS A 447 21.82 -30.43 29.10
C LYS A 447 21.58 -31.92 29.17
N MET A 448 22.14 -32.59 30.17
CA MET A 448 21.99 -34.03 30.36
C MET A 448 21.39 -34.36 31.72
N ARG A 449 20.64 -35.47 31.81
CA ARG A 449 20.01 -35.95 33.04
C ARG A 449 20.46 -37.37 33.37
N VAL A 450 20.75 -37.61 34.65
CA VAL A 450 20.94 -38.94 35.24
C VAL A 450 20.10 -39.04 36.52
N GLY A 451 19.26 -40.06 36.61
CA GLY A 451 18.18 -40.16 37.58
C GLY A 451 17.26 -38.94 37.52
N LYS A 452 17.17 -38.24 38.66
CA LYS A 452 16.39 -37.00 38.80
C LYS A 452 17.26 -35.74 38.71
N LYS A 453 18.55 -35.88 38.40
CA LYS A 453 19.52 -34.78 38.45
C LYS A 453 19.98 -34.39 37.06
N TRP A 454 20.13 -33.09 36.84
CA TRP A 454 20.56 -32.46 35.60
C TRP A 454 21.97 -31.90 35.74
N GLY A 455 22.71 -31.91 34.64
CA GLY A 455 24.03 -31.28 34.50
C GLY A 455 24.14 -30.49 33.19
N LEU A 456 25.36 -30.09 32.85
CA LEU A 456 25.67 -29.23 31.71
C LEU A 456 26.91 -29.72 30.94
N ILE A 457 26.85 -29.66 29.60
CA ILE A 457 27.91 -30.01 28.66
C ILE A 457 28.10 -28.82 27.68
N SER A 458 29.36 -28.52 27.34
CA SER A 458 29.72 -27.45 26.41
C SER A 458 29.48 -27.81 24.93
N SER A 459 29.57 -26.83 24.03
CA SER A 459 29.56 -27.03 22.57
C SER A 459 30.73 -27.85 22.04
N GLU A 460 31.76 -28.08 22.85
CA GLU A 460 32.92 -28.92 22.52
C GLU A 460 32.78 -30.33 23.10
N GLY A 461 31.65 -30.65 23.73
CA GLY A 461 31.41 -31.95 24.36
C GLY A 461 32.05 -32.14 25.73
N LYS A 462 32.61 -31.07 26.33
CA LYS A 462 33.16 -31.13 27.68
C LYS A 462 32.03 -31.09 28.70
N VAL A 463 32.00 -32.05 29.64
CA VAL A 463 31.11 -31.99 30.81
C VAL A 463 31.54 -30.81 31.69
N LEU A 464 30.70 -29.77 31.74
CA LEU A 464 30.93 -28.56 32.53
C LEU A 464 30.50 -28.75 33.98
N ILE A 465 29.33 -29.36 34.19
CA ILE A 465 28.80 -29.71 35.52
C ILE A 465 28.18 -31.10 35.44
N ALA A 466 28.63 -32.02 36.30
CA ALA A 466 28.03 -33.36 36.40
C ALA A 466 26.56 -33.30 36.87
N PRO A 467 25.73 -34.34 36.64
CA PRO A 467 24.33 -34.29 37.03
C PRO A 467 24.13 -34.15 38.55
N GLU A 468 23.77 -32.95 39.01
CA GLU A 468 23.54 -32.67 40.44
C GLU A 468 22.35 -31.74 40.74
N PHE A 469 21.75 -31.12 39.72
CA PHE A 469 20.65 -30.17 39.90
C PHE A 469 19.27 -30.81 39.77
N ASP A 470 18.30 -30.39 40.57
CA ASP A 470 16.91 -30.89 40.52
C ASP A 470 16.19 -30.52 39.22
N MET A 471 16.66 -29.49 38.51
CA MET A 471 16.09 -28.97 37.28
C MET A 471 17.19 -28.65 36.26
N ALA A 472 16.84 -28.74 34.97
CA ALA A 472 17.76 -28.39 33.89
C ALA A 472 18.10 -26.89 33.95
N PRO A 473 19.39 -26.50 33.93
CA PRO A 473 19.78 -25.09 33.88
C PRO A 473 19.16 -24.41 32.66
N PHE A 474 18.57 -23.23 32.85
CA PHE A 474 18.09 -22.34 31.79
C PHE A 474 18.82 -21.01 31.89
N PHE A 475 19.48 -20.58 30.80
CA PHE A 475 20.34 -19.41 30.82
C PHE A 475 19.60 -18.17 30.30
N ASP A 476 19.60 -17.10 31.09
CA ASP A 476 19.12 -15.79 30.63
C ASP A 476 20.08 -15.19 29.57
N PRO A 477 19.70 -14.11 28.86
CA PRO A 477 20.57 -13.45 27.88
C PRO A 477 21.92 -12.97 28.43
N ASP A 478 22.04 -12.85 29.76
CA ASP A 478 23.29 -12.50 30.45
C ASP A 478 24.19 -13.72 30.70
N GLY A 479 23.73 -14.91 30.30
CA GLY A 479 24.47 -16.16 30.42
C GLY A 479 24.47 -16.72 31.83
N ILE A 480 23.40 -16.49 32.59
CA ILE A 480 23.30 -16.92 33.98
C ILE A 480 22.08 -17.80 34.17
N SER A 481 22.26 -18.88 34.93
CA SER A 481 21.21 -19.82 35.25
C SER A 481 21.06 -20.00 36.74
N SER A 482 19.81 -19.99 37.24
CA SER A 482 19.51 -20.43 38.59
C SER A 482 19.53 -21.96 38.67
N VAL A 483 20.16 -22.48 39.73
CA VAL A 483 20.33 -23.92 39.94
C VAL A 483 19.98 -24.30 41.37
N LYS A 484 19.46 -25.52 41.53
CA LYS A 484 18.97 -26.03 42.82
C LYS A 484 19.36 -27.49 43.00
N ASN A 485 19.82 -27.85 44.20
CA ASN A 485 20.05 -29.22 44.63
C ASN A 485 19.57 -29.39 46.08
N PHE A 486 18.37 -29.94 46.24
CA PHE A 486 17.64 -30.01 47.51
C PHE A 486 17.44 -28.62 48.14
N GLN A 487 18.11 -28.33 49.26
CA GLN A 487 18.04 -27.04 49.96
C GLN A 487 19.22 -26.11 49.62
N ARG A 488 20.13 -26.53 48.74
CA ARG A 488 21.18 -25.64 48.22
C ARG A 488 20.72 -25.02 46.92
N GLU A 489 20.80 -23.71 46.84
CA GLU A 489 20.38 -22.92 45.69
C GLU A 489 21.50 -21.96 45.30
N GLY A 490 21.55 -21.59 44.03
CA GLY A 490 22.58 -20.71 43.54
C GLY A 490 22.44 -20.36 42.07
N TRP A 491 23.51 -19.78 41.53
CA TRP A 491 23.60 -19.38 40.13
C TRP A 491 24.92 -19.84 39.52
N ILE A 492 24.87 -20.26 38.27
CA ILE A 492 26.04 -20.63 37.46
C ILE A 492 26.09 -19.77 36.20
N ASP A 493 27.28 -19.59 35.64
CA ASP A 493 27.44 -19.07 34.28
C ASP A 493 27.55 -20.19 33.23
N THR A 494 27.61 -19.81 31.95
CA THR A 494 27.71 -20.73 30.81
C THR A 494 29.00 -21.55 30.77
N THR A 495 30.01 -21.20 31.58
CA THR A 495 31.24 -21.99 31.72
C THR A 495 31.08 -23.12 32.75
N GLY A 496 29.95 -23.15 33.46
CA GLY A 496 29.73 -24.04 34.59
C GLY A 496 30.31 -23.53 35.91
N SER A 497 30.78 -22.27 35.95
CA SER A 497 31.32 -21.69 37.17
C SER A 497 30.20 -21.24 38.09
N TYR A 498 30.27 -21.64 39.37
CA TYR A 498 29.36 -21.14 40.40
C TYR A 498 29.58 -19.64 40.65
N LEU A 499 28.52 -18.85 40.52
CA LEU A 499 28.50 -17.45 40.95
C LEU A 499 28.20 -17.31 42.44
N TYR A 500 27.29 -18.15 42.92
CA TYR A 500 26.93 -18.31 44.32
C TYR A 500 26.27 -19.68 44.47
N TYR A 501 26.48 -20.34 45.60
CA TYR A 501 25.87 -21.63 45.90
C TYR A 501 25.95 -21.92 47.41
N ASP A 502 24.83 -21.79 48.13
CA ASP A 502 24.76 -21.97 49.59
C ASP A 502 23.35 -22.42 50.04
N TRP A 503 23.18 -22.64 51.34
CA TRP A 503 21.90 -22.87 51.99
C TRP A 503 21.14 -21.55 52.15
N LEU A 504 20.08 -21.37 51.38
CA LEU A 504 19.24 -20.16 51.39
C LEU A 504 17.88 -20.44 52.05
N SER A 505 17.37 -19.51 52.85
CA SER A 505 16.01 -19.58 53.40
C SER A 505 14.96 -19.08 52.40
N SER A 506 15.29 -18.01 51.66
CA SER A 506 14.50 -17.51 50.54
C SER A 506 15.37 -16.65 49.61
N PHE A 507 14.96 -16.53 48.34
CA PHE A 507 15.57 -15.60 47.39
C PHE A 507 14.50 -15.02 46.47
N ARG A 508 14.77 -13.85 45.93
CA ARG A 508 13.93 -13.19 44.92
C ARG A 508 14.85 -12.69 43.82
N ASP A 509 14.73 -13.28 42.62
CA ASP A 509 15.32 -12.69 41.42
C ASP A 509 14.68 -11.32 41.25
N CYS A 510 15.52 -10.29 41.37
CA CYS A 510 15.08 -8.92 41.41
C CYS A 510 14.80 -8.34 40.01
N GLY A 511 14.87 -9.18 38.95
CA GLY A 511 14.26 -8.96 37.64
C GLY A 511 14.39 -7.54 37.09
N GLY A 512 15.43 -7.28 36.30
CA GLY A 512 15.66 -5.99 35.65
C GLY A 512 17.07 -5.85 35.08
N ASP A 513 17.32 -4.77 34.34
CA ASP A 513 18.60 -4.47 33.66
C ASP A 513 19.80 -4.34 34.62
N ASP A 514 19.54 -4.21 35.92
CA ASP A 514 20.57 -4.05 36.95
C ASP A 514 21.31 -5.34 37.31
N LYS A 515 20.76 -6.51 36.92
CA LYS A 515 21.36 -7.84 37.14
C LYS A 515 21.73 -8.10 38.61
N MET A 516 20.89 -7.64 39.54
CA MET A 516 21.06 -7.90 40.97
C MET A 516 20.06 -8.96 41.44
N ILE A 517 20.42 -9.75 42.45
CA ILE A 517 19.54 -10.74 43.07
C ILE A 517 19.49 -10.49 44.57
N SER A 518 18.30 -10.44 45.17
CA SER A 518 18.17 -10.37 46.63
C SER A 518 18.09 -11.78 47.23
N TYR A 519 18.78 -11.98 48.35
CA TYR A 519 18.78 -13.26 49.07
C TYR A 519 18.67 -13.03 50.58
N GLU A 520 18.04 -13.97 51.26
CA GLU A 520 17.86 -13.96 52.71
C GLU A 520 18.77 -15.01 53.36
N LYS A 521 19.44 -14.61 54.45
CA LYS A 521 20.21 -15.50 55.31
C LYS A 521 19.98 -15.11 56.76
N ASN A 522 19.48 -16.05 57.57
CA ASN A 522 19.18 -15.85 59.00
C ASN A 522 18.25 -14.65 59.30
N GLY A 523 17.23 -14.41 58.46
CA GLY A 523 16.25 -13.34 58.67
C GLY A 523 16.74 -11.93 58.31
N VAL A 524 17.90 -11.81 57.66
CA VAL A 524 18.38 -10.56 57.05
C VAL A 524 18.71 -10.78 55.58
N PHE A 525 18.61 -9.72 54.79
CA PHE A 525 18.74 -9.72 53.34
C PHE A 525 20.07 -9.08 52.89
N GLY A 526 20.60 -9.59 51.78
CA GLY A 526 21.72 -9.01 51.01
C GLY A 526 21.43 -9.04 49.52
N PHE A 527 22.38 -8.58 48.70
CA PHE A 527 22.26 -8.62 47.24
C PHE A 527 23.51 -9.21 46.57
N ILE A 528 23.30 -10.00 45.52
CA ILE A 528 24.36 -10.58 44.69
C ILE A 528 24.32 -9.90 43.32
N ASP A 529 25.48 -9.49 42.82
CA ASP A 529 25.63 -8.98 41.46
C ASP A 529 25.90 -10.16 40.51
N LYS A 530 25.00 -10.38 39.56
CA LYS A 530 25.11 -11.41 38.52
C LYS A 530 26.40 -11.29 37.69
N THR A 531 27.00 -10.11 37.62
CA THR A 531 28.29 -9.87 36.92
C THR A 531 29.52 -10.12 37.80
N LYS A 532 29.35 -10.60 39.04
CA LYS A 532 30.42 -10.89 40.03
C LYS A 532 31.27 -9.68 40.46
N THR A 533 30.80 -8.45 40.26
CA THR A 533 31.63 -7.26 40.53
C THR A 533 31.36 -6.59 41.88
N ASN A 534 30.15 -6.63 42.45
CA ASN A 534 29.83 -5.91 43.71
C ASN A 534 28.67 -6.55 44.51
N ASN A 535 28.93 -7.59 45.31
CA ASN A 535 27.91 -8.13 46.23
C ASN A 535 27.69 -7.19 47.42
N LEU A 536 26.44 -6.98 47.81
CA LEU A 536 26.07 -6.21 49.00
C LEU A 536 25.89 -7.12 50.23
N PRO A 537 26.32 -6.67 51.41
CA PRO A 537 26.34 -7.48 52.61
C PRO A 537 24.91 -7.83 53.09
N VAL A 538 24.80 -8.94 53.84
CA VAL A 538 23.53 -9.41 54.42
C VAL A 538 23.21 -8.64 55.71
N VAL A 539 22.74 -7.40 55.57
CA VAL A 539 22.53 -6.47 56.70
C VAL A 539 21.16 -5.78 56.70
N TYR A 540 20.30 -6.07 55.74
CA TYR A 540 19.01 -5.40 55.60
C TYR A 540 17.90 -6.22 56.26
N GLN A 541 17.04 -5.59 57.07
CA GLN A 541 15.95 -6.28 57.76
C GLN A 541 14.83 -6.69 56.79
N GLU A 542 14.54 -5.84 55.79
CA GLU A 542 13.51 -6.09 54.78
C GLU A 542 13.93 -5.47 53.43
N VAL A 543 13.46 -6.07 52.32
CA VAL A 543 13.58 -5.52 50.96
C VAL A 543 12.17 -5.18 50.46
N GLY A 544 11.89 -3.89 50.30
CA GLY A 544 10.60 -3.39 49.84
C GLY A 544 10.49 -3.38 48.32
N GLU A 545 11.48 -2.77 47.67
CA GLU A 545 11.59 -2.68 46.20
C GLU A 545 12.99 -3.14 45.79
N CYS A 546 13.06 -4.05 44.81
CA CYS A 546 14.31 -4.52 44.23
C CYS A 546 15.04 -3.40 43.45
N PHE A 547 16.29 -3.67 43.08
CA PHE A 547 17.06 -2.79 42.19
C PHE A 547 16.33 -2.59 40.87
N GLN A 548 15.99 -1.34 40.57
CA GLN A 548 15.56 -0.93 39.25
C GLN A 548 16.20 0.43 38.96
N ASN A 549 16.81 0.56 37.79
CA ASN A 549 17.60 1.73 37.38
C ASN A 549 18.68 2.11 38.42
N GLY A 550 19.29 1.12 39.06
CA GLY A 550 20.47 1.30 39.92
C GLY A 550 20.20 1.55 41.41
N ILE A 551 18.94 1.58 41.87
CA ILE A 551 18.60 1.76 43.29
C ILE A 551 17.52 0.78 43.80
N ALA A 552 17.62 0.39 45.06
CA ALA A 552 16.69 -0.51 45.76
C ALA A 552 16.16 0.11 47.07
N LYS A 553 14.95 -0.25 47.49
CA LYS A 553 14.35 0.17 48.76
C LYS A 553 14.51 -0.92 49.81
N VAL A 554 15.24 -0.61 50.87
CA VAL A 554 15.58 -1.53 51.95
C VAL A 554 15.24 -0.93 53.30
N LYS A 555 15.06 -1.79 54.30
CA LYS A 555 14.92 -1.38 55.69
C LYS A 555 16.16 -1.75 56.47
N LYS A 556 16.76 -0.79 57.15
CA LYS A 556 17.91 -1.01 58.05
C LYS A 556 17.71 -0.18 59.31
N ASP A 557 17.98 -0.77 60.46
CA ASP A 557 17.84 -0.15 61.78
C ASP A 557 16.44 0.49 62.00
N GLY A 558 15.39 -0.17 61.49
CA GLY A 558 14.00 0.28 61.57
C GLY A 558 13.60 1.38 60.57
N VAL A 559 14.53 1.89 59.77
CA VAL A 559 14.29 2.99 58.81
C VAL A 559 14.29 2.47 57.37
N TRP A 560 13.28 2.86 56.60
CA TRP A 560 13.25 2.62 55.14
C TRP A 560 14.16 3.61 54.41
N MET A 561 14.97 3.11 53.48
CA MET A 561 15.90 3.90 52.70
C MET A 561 16.06 3.34 51.29
N TYR A 562 16.40 4.22 50.35
CA TYR A 562 16.88 3.85 49.04
C TYR A 562 18.40 3.77 49.05
N ILE A 563 18.96 2.68 48.52
CA ILE A 563 20.39 2.45 48.39
C ILE A 563 20.75 2.24 46.91
N ASN A 564 21.96 2.63 46.53
CA ASN A 564 22.49 2.34 45.19
C ASN A 564 23.20 0.97 45.14
N ARG A 565 23.70 0.58 43.96
CA ARG A 565 24.40 -0.71 43.75
C ARG A 565 25.70 -0.88 44.55
N GLN A 566 26.23 0.18 45.14
CA GLN A 566 27.38 0.12 46.06
C GLN A 566 26.94 0.08 47.54
N GLY A 567 25.63 0.03 47.82
CA GLY A 567 25.08 0.05 49.17
C GLY A 567 25.10 1.45 49.82
N LYS A 568 25.46 2.49 49.06
CA LYS A 568 25.41 3.88 49.54
C LYS A 568 23.95 4.33 49.63
N VAL A 569 23.59 4.97 50.74
CA VAL A 569 22.28 5.56 50.94
C VAL A 569 22.07 6.73 49.96
N VAL A 570 21.01 6.63 49.16
CA VAL A 570 20.53 7.66 48.23
C VAL A 570 19.51 8.56 48.93
N TYR A 571 18.56 7.97 49.66
CA TYR A 571 17.56 8.72 50.43
C TYR A 571 17.07 7.92 51.63
N SER A 572 17.05 8.53 52.82
CA SER A 572 16.46 7.93 54.03
C SER A 572 15.09 8.55 54.30
N MET A 573 14.07 7.71 54.52
CA MET A 573 12.71 8.17 54.79
C MET A 573 12.59 8.71 56.23
N THR A 574 11.93 9.85 56.39
CA THR A 574 11.56 10.42 57.69
C THR A 574 10.12 10.04 58.05
N ALA A 575 9.75 10.22 59.32
CA ALA A 575 8.40 9.93 59.80
C ALA A 575 7.37 10.81 59.07
N GLY A 576 6.39 10.19 58.41
CA GLY A 576 5.33 10.89 57.67
C GLY A 576 5.70 11.28 56.23
N ALA A 577 6.92 10.98 55.75
CA ALA A 577 7.27 11.19 54.35
C ALA A 577 6.61 10.15 53.44
N SER A 578 6.05 10.59 52.32
CA SER A 578 5.63 9.70 51.23
C SER A 578 6.61 9.79 50.07
N VAL A 579 7.13 8.66 49.63
CA VAL A 579 8.08 8.56 48.51
C VAL A 579 7.45 7.71 47.41
N LYS A 580 7.48 8.24 46.19
CA LYS A 580 7.03 7.55 44.98
C LYS A 580 8.12 7.63 43.92
N ARG A 581 8.25 6.61 43.08
CA ARG A 581 9.26 6.56 42.01
C ARG A 581 8.64 7.04 40.70
N ALA A 582 9.22 8.09 40.11
CA ALA A 582 8.85 8.64 38.81
C ALA A 582 10.02 8.49 37.83
N GLY A 583 10.06 7.39 37.07
CA GLY A 583 11.18 7.09 36.17
C GLY A 583 12.51 6.89 36.91
N ASP A 584 13.49 7.76 36.64
CA ASP A 584 14.81 7.78 37.28
C ASP A 584 14.91 8.74 38.48
N LEU A 585 13.76 9.19 39.00
CA LEU A 585 13.65 10.11 40.13
C LEU A 585 12.74 9.55 41.25
N LEU A 586 12.93 10.06 42.47
CA LEU A 586 12.00 9.91 43.58
C LEU A 586 11.25 11.23 43.80
N VAL A 587 9.92 11.18 43.77
CA VAL A 587 9.05 12.26 44.24
C VAL A 587 8.80 12.07 45.72
N VAL A 588 9.29 13.00 46.53
CA VAL A 588 9.18 12.95 47.99
C VAL A 588 8.31 14.09 48.47
N LYS A 589 7.25 13.75 49.22
CA LYS A 589 6.43 14.72 49.95
C LYS A 589 6.75 14.62 51.43
N GLU A 590 7.21 15.72 52.01
CA GLU A 590 7.60 15.81 53.42
C GLU A 590 7.16 17.17 53.98
N ASN A 591 6.48 17.18 55.13
CA ASN A 591 5.95 18.39 55.77
C ASN A 591 5.13 19.31 54.84
N GLY A 592 4.41 18.71 53.87
CA GLY A 592 3.61 19.44 52.89
C GLY A 592 4.37 19.99 51.68
N ALA A 593 5.71 19.90 51.65
CA ALA A 593 6.54 20.32 50.52
C ALA A 593 6.99 19.12 49.67
N PHE A 594 7.17 19.36 48.37
CA PHE A 594 7.67 18.35 47.43
C PHE A 594 9.14 18.58 47.07
N LYS A 595 9.87 17.49 46.87
CA LYS A 595 11.23 17.48 46.32
C LYS A 595 11.42 16.31 45.37
N LEU A 596 12.27 16.51 44.37
CA LEU A 596 12.78 15.46 43.50
C LEU A 596 14.14 15.01 44.01
N VAL A 597 14.36 13.70 44.09
CA VAL A 597 15.66 13.12 44.43
C VAL A 597 16.10 12.23 43.29
N ASP A 598 17.24 12.55 42.67
CA ASP A 598 17.83 11.68 41.66
C ASP A 598 18.52 10.46 42.30
N PHE A 599 18.88 9.47 41.49
CA PHE A 599 19.50 8.24 42.01
C PHE A 599 20.97 8.39 42.44
N ASN A 600 21.57 9.57 42.23
CA ASN A 600 22.86 9.95 42.82
C ASN A 600 22.70 10.57 44.22
N GLY A 601 21.45 10.87 44.64
CA GLY A 601 21.11 11.53 45.90
C GLY A 601 21.03 13.06 45.81
N THR A 602 21.03 13.63 44.60
CA THR A 602 20.84 15.07 44.40
C THR A 602 19.39 15.42 44.72
N VAL A 603 19.19 16.41 45.59
CA VAL A 603 17.86 16.86 46.01
C VAL A 603 17.53 18.19 45.35
N VAL A 604 16.39 18.26 44.68
CA VAL A 604 15.81 19.48 44.12
C VAL A 604 14.50 19.78 44.85
N SER A 605 14.45 20.89 45.59
CA SER A 605 13.19 21.35 46.20
C SER A 605 12.31 21.96 45.12
N LEU A 606 11.03 21.59 45.09
CA LEU A 606 10.08 22.13 44.14
C LEU A 606 9.41 23.39 44.69
N GLY A 607 8.84 24.20 43.79
CA GLY A 607 7.99 25.33 44.16
C GLY A 607 6.71 24.88 44.89
N GLU A 608 5.91 25.85 45.34
CA GLU A 608 4.62 25.60 46.00
C GLU A 608 3.60 24.99 45.02
N PHE A 609 3.56 23.66 44.98
CA PHE A 609 2.57 22.83 44.29
C PHE A 609 1.74 22.05 45.31
N ASP A 610 0.45 21.86 45.01
CA ASP A 610 -0.45 21.07 45.84
C ASP A 610 -0.31 19.57 45.58
N ASP A 611 0.05 19.22 44.33
CA ASP A 611 0.30 17.84 43.91
C ASP A 611 1.40 17.75 42.83
N VAL A 612 2.13 16.64 42.85
CA VAL A 612 3.19 16.29 41.89
C VAL A 612 2.99 14.82 41.54
N ASP A 613 2.77 14.54 40.26
CA ASP A 613 2.53 13.19 39.78
C ASP A 613 3.72 12.26 40.07
N ASP A 614 3.40 10.98 40.25
CA ASP A 614 4.35 9.90 40.47
C ASP A 614 4.84 9.23 39.19
N GLU A 615 4.39 9.70 38.03
CA GLU A 615 4.80 9.20 36.73
C GLU A 615 5.63 10.24 35.99
N MET A 616 6.78 9.82 35.45
CA MET A 616 7.57 10.62 34.53
C MET A 616 7.49 10.00 33.14
N PHE A 617 6.98 10.77 32.17
CA PHE A 617 6.93 10.37 30.77
C PHE A 617 7.73 11.37 29.94
N GLU A 618 8.63 10.86 29.09
CA GLU A 618 9.45 11.68 28.17
C GLU A 618 10.26 12.79 28.90
N GLY A 619 10.63 12.55 30.17
CA GLY A 619 11.38 13.49 31.00
C GLY A 619 10.54 14.61 31.65
N MET A 620 9.21 14.47 31.67
CA MET A 620 8.27 15.48 32.20
C MET A 620 7.40 14.89 33.32
N ILE A 621 7.15 15.70 34.35
CA ILE A 621 6.29 15.36 35.49
C ILE A 621 5.16 16.40 35.58
N ARG A 622 3.90 15.96 35.67
CA ARG A 622 2.78 16.89 35.84
C ARG A 622 2.75 17.43 37.26
N VAL A 623 2.38 18.70 37.37
CA VAL A 623 2.23 19.40 38.65
C VAL A 623 0.91 20.12 38.71
N LYS A 624 0.36 20.25 39.91
CA LYS A 624 -0.91 20.92 40.16
C LYS A 624 -0.76 22.05 41.17
N LYS A 625 -1.35 23.20 40.87
CA LYS A 625 -1.52 24.32 41.81
C LYS A 625 -2.96 24.84 41.73
N GLY A 626 -3.68 24.80 42.84
CA GLY A 626 -5.11 24.99 42.91
C GLY A 626 -5.85 23.95 42.05
N ALA A 627 -6.70 24.44 41.15
CA ALA A 627 -7.43 23.61 40.19
C ALA A 627 -6.69 23.43 38.85
N LEU A 628 -5.51 24.02 38.67
CA LEU A 628 -4.81 24.08 37.40
C LEU A 628 -3.60 23.16 37.35
N TRP A 629 -3.32 22.65 36.16
CA TRP A 629 -2.23 21.74 35.84
C TRP A 629 -1.16 22.42 34.97
N GLY A 630 0.07 21.98 35.16
CA GLY A 630 1.22 22.25 34.31
C GLY A 630 2.21 21.08 34.37
N ALA A 631 3.45 21.31 33.95
CA ALA A 631 4.50 20.29 34.02
C ALA A 631 5.88 20.88 34.30
N ILE A 632 6.70 20.10 34.98
CA ILE A 632 8.10 20.39 35.27
C ILE A 632 9.03 19.41 34.55
N ASP A 633 10.28 19.83 34.33
CA ASP A 633 11.36 18.95 33.91
C ASP A 633 12.01 18.22 35.10
N ARG A 634 13.02 17.39 34.81
CA ARG A 634 13.81 16.68 35.82
C ARG A 634 14.53 17.57 36.85
N ASN A 635 14.71 18.85 36.54
CA ASN A 635 15.37 19.83 37.40
C ASN A 635 14.34 20.64 38.21
N GLY A 636 13.06 20.27 38.17
CA GLY A 636 11.99 21.01 38.84
C GLY A 636 11.61 22.33 38.17
N SER A 637 12.13 22.61 36.96
CA SER A 637 11.81 23.82 36.22
C SER A 637 10.46 23.68 35.53
N VAL A 638 9.57 24.66 35.68
CA VAL A 638 8.26 24.69 35.01
C VAL A 638 8.46 24.84 33.50
N ILE A 639 8.17 23.78 32.74
CA ILE A 639 8.27 23.73 31.28
C ILE A 639 6.91 23.91 30.61
N VAL A 640 5.83 23.52 31.28
CA VAL A 640 4.45 23.84 30.88
C VAL A 640 3.83 24.67 32.00
N PRO A 641 3.45 25.93 31.74
CA PRO A 641 2.85 26.79 32.76
C PRO A 641 1.61 26.16 33.42
N VAL A 642 1.41 26.44 34.70
CA VAL A 642 0.26 25.93 35.47
C VAL A 642 -0.98 26.78 35.17
N GLU A 643 -1.58 26.55 34.01
CA GLU A 643 -2.69 27.35 33.48
C GLU A 643 -3.81 26.54 32.81
N TYR A 644 -3.75 25.22 32.90
CA TYR A 644 -4.70 24.32 32.23
C TYR A 644 -5.68 23.69 33.22
N GLU A 645 -6.97 23.71 32.90
CA GLU A 645 -8.04 23.12 33.71
C GLU A 645 -7.90 21.59 33.78
N GLU A 646 -7.47 20.99 32.66
CA GLU A 646 -7.19 19.57 32.52
C GLU A 646 -5.92 19.39 31.67
N MET A 647 -5.10 18.40 32.02
CA MET A 647 -3.90 18.02 31.28
C MET A 647 -3.71 16.51 31.36
N SER A 648 -3.69 15.81 30.23
CA SER A 648 -3.39 14.37 30.19
C SER A 648 -1.93 14.08 30.53
N ARG A 649 -1.59 12.82 30.81
CA ARG A 649 -0.18 12.39 30.80
C ARG A 649 0.45 12.60 29.42
N PHE A 650 1.78 12.65 29.37
CA PHE A 650 2.50 12.66 28.10
C PHE A 650 2.59 11.25 27.52
N CYS A 651 2.22 11.08 26.25
CA CYS A 651 2.37 9.83 25.52
C CYS A 651 2.96 10.11 24.14
N ASN A 652 4.08 9.47 23.79
CA ASN A 652 4.85 9.79 22.56
C ASN A 652 5.15 11.30 22.43
N ASN A 653 5.48 11.94 23.56
CA ASN A 653 5.64 13.39 23.70
C ASN A 653 4.37 14.24 23.50
N TYR A 654 3.18 13.67 23.27
CA TYR A 654 1.93 14.44 23.13
C TYR A 654 1.16 14.52 24.45
N SER A 655 0.47 15.63 24.69
CA SER A 655 -0.45 15.79 25.83
C SER A 655 -1.65 16.66 25.44
N VAL A 656 -2.86 16.21 25.75
CA VAL A 656 -4.08 17.01 25.57
C VAL A 656 -4.24 17.94 26.76
N VAL A 657 -4.61 19.18 26.46
CA VAL A 657 -4.82 20.22 27.47
C VAL A 657 -6.16 20.90 27.27
N LYS A 658 -6.75 21.40 28.36
CA LYS A 658 -8.00 22.17 28.34
C LYS A 658 -7.80 23.53 28.99
N LYS A 659 -8.21 24.59 28.28
CA LYS A 659 -8.13 25.98 28.76
C LYS A 659 -9.36 26.74 28.28
N GLY A 660 -10.08 27.41 29.19
CA GLY A 660 -11.32 28.12 28.86
C GLY A 660 -12.40 27.19 28.32
N GLY A 661 -12.48 25.95 28.82
CA GLY A 661 -13.44 24.95 28.36
C GLY A 661 -13.18 24.34 26.97
N LYS A 662 -12.07 24.69 26.29
CA LYS A 662 -11.69 24.18 24.96
C LYS A 662 -10.42 23.35 25.04
N TYR A 663 -10.30 22.38 24.14
CA TYR A 663 -9.18 21.45 24.06
C TYR A 663 -8.11 21.90 23.06
N GLY A 664 -6.85 21.66 23.42
CA GLY A 664 -5.66 21.85 22.61
C GLY A 664 -4.70 20.65 22.77
N LEU A 665 -3.59 20.69 22.04
CA LEU A 665 -2.59 19.61 22.02
C LEU A 665 -1.19 20.20 22.19
N LEU A 666 -0.45 19.65 23.14
CA LEU A 666 0.98 19.86 23.32
C LEU A 666 1.76 18.76 22.59
N TYR A 667 2.93 19.12 22.07
CA TYR A 667 4.01 18.21 21.74
C TYR A 667 5.27 18.67 22.49
N LYS A 668 5.82 17.79 23.32
CA LYS A 668 6.75 18.13 24.39
C LYS A 668 6.10 19.23 25.24
N ALA A 669 6.79 20.33 25.48
CA ALA A 669 6.25 21.47 26.21
C ALA A 669 5.54 22.52 25.32
N SER A 670 5.49 22.30 24.00
CA SER A 670 5.02 23.31 23.04
C SER A 670 3.58 23.06 22.58
N LEU A 671 2.76 24.10 22.57
CA LEU A 671 1.39 24.05 22.05
C LEU A 671 1.40 23.95 20.52
N VAL A 672 1.01 22.78 20.00
CA VAL A 672 0.95 22.48 18.56
C VAL A 672 -0.46 22.60 17.99
N LEU A 673 -1.48 22.42 18.82
CA LEU A 673 -2.85 22.81 18.52
C LEU A 673 -3.37 23.72 19.65
N PRO A 674 -3.81 24.96 19.34
CA PRO A 674 -4.32 25.86 20.35
C PRO A 674 -5.61 25.34 20.99
N ALA A 675 -5.86 25.71 22.25
CA ALA A 675 -7.06 25.37 23.00
C ALA A 675 -8.30 26.09 22.44
N LYS A 676 -8.83 25.60 21.31
CA LYS A 676 -10.01 26.18 20.62
C LYS A 676 -11.02 25.14 20.17
N TYR A 677 -10.74 23.86 20.36
CA TYR A 677 -11.58 22.76 19.89
C TYR A 677 -12.56 22.32 20.97
N ASP A 678 -13.78 21.91 20.59
CA ASP A 678 -14.78 21.40 21.52
C ASP A 678 -14.42 20.02 22.06
N ARG A 679 -13.70 19.23 21.25
CA ARG A 679 -13.24 17.89 21.57
C ARG A 679 -12.06 17.52 20.69
N LEU A 680 -11.18 16.67 21.22
CA LEU A 680 -10.17 15.94 20.47
C LEU A 680 -10.50 14.44 20.63
N LEU A 681 -10.64 13.71 19.52
CA LEU A 681 -10.75 12.25 19.52
C LEU A 681 -9.53 11.65 18.85
N ASP A 682 -9.08 10.53 19.41
CA ASP A 682 -8.00 9.73 18.88
C ASP A 682 -8.48 8.29 18.62
N PRO A 683 -8.36 7.79 17.39
CA PRO A 683 -8.78 6.43 17.05
C PRO A 683 -7.75 5.33 17.37
N GLY A 684 -6.58 5.64 17.94
CA GLY A 684 -5.42 4.73 17.99
C GLY A 684 -4.70 4.53 19.34
N HIS A 685 -5.35 4.80 20.48
CA HIS A 685 -4.80 4.57 21.84
C HIS A 685 -3.53 5.39 22.21
N PHE A 686 -3.46 6.68 21.89
CA PHE A 686 -2.53 7.62 22.54
C PHE A 686 -2.93 7.94 23.98
N PHE A 687 -4.18 7.65 24.39
CA PHE A 687 -4.73 8.01 25.70
C PHE A 687 -5.11 6.82 26.59
N ASP A 688 -5.01 5.58 26.11
CA ASP A 688 -5.23 4.37 26.92
C ASP A 688 -3.92 3.83 27.51
N ASP A 689 -4.04 2.90 28.46
CA ASP A 689 -3.00 2.39 29.38
C ASP A 689 -1.71 1.82 28.72
N ASP A 690 -1.67 1.68 27.39
CA ASP A 690 -0.57 1.06 26.63
C ASP A 690 0.45 2.05 26.00
N CYS A 691 0.74 3.19 26.64
CA CYS A 691 1.87 4.06 26.26
C CYS A 691 3.24 3.33 26.21
N TYR A 692 3.34 2.14 26.80
CA TYR A 692 4.54 1.31 26.80
C TYR A 692 4.77 0.51 25.50
N ALA A 693 3.77 0.34 24.63
CA ALA A 693 3.91 -0.45 23.40
C ALA A 693 4.77 0.24 22.32
N PHE A 694 4.90 1.57 22.36
CA PHE A 694 5.69 2.35 21.41
C PHE A 694 7.21 2.38 21.70
N LYS A 695 7.65 1.81 22.85
CA LYS A 695 9.03 1.91 23.36
C LYS A 695 10.10 1.24 22.50
N ASN A 696 9.73 0.44 21.50
CA ASN A 696 10.68 -0.32 20.68
C ASN A 696 11.33 0.48 19.53
N GLY A 697 11.08 1.79 19.40
CA GLY A 697 11.82 2.63 18.45
C GLY A 697 11.63 2.28 16.96
N VAL A 698 10.64 1.44 16.64
CA VAL A 698 10.48 0.91 15.27
C VAL A 698 9.68 1.86 14.37
N THR A 699 9.12 2.98 14.84
CA THR A 699 8.25 3.81 13.97
C THR A 699 8.47 5.32 13.99
N SER A 700 8.38 5.95 12.82
CA SER A 700 8.19 7.39 12.67
C SER A 700 7.00 7.81 13.54
N ASN A 701 7.14 8.84 14.39
CA ASN A 701 6.08 9.40 15.25
C ASN A 701 4.94 10.06 14.43
N VAL A 702 4.42 9.37 13.41
CA VAL A 702 3.32 9.84 12.59
C VAL A 702 2.04 9.43 13.30
N VAL A 703 1.29 10.42 13.75
CA VAL A 703 0.05 10.27 14.51
C VAL A 703 -1.06 11.03 13.81
N TYR A 704 -2.32 10.76 14.13
CA TYR A 704 -3.40 11.66 13.73
C TYR A 704 -4.40 11.87 14.85
N VAL A 705 -5.00 13.05 14.88
CA VAL A 705 -6.05 13.42 15.83
C VAL A 705 -7.26 13.92 15.06
N THR A 706 -8.45 13.62 15.57
CA THR A 706 -9.71 14.18 15.07
C THR A 706 -10.10 15.35 15.95
N VAL A 707 -10.17 16.55 15.39
CA VAL A 707 -10.53 17.77 16.10
C VAL A 707 -11.99 18.14 15.79
N PHE A 708 -12.75 18.59 16.79
CA PHE A 708 -14.16 18.97 16.63
C PHE A 708 -14.37 20.47 16.88
N THR A 709 -15.15 21.11 16.02
CA THR A 709 -15.67 22.48 16.21
C THR A 709 -17.17 22.49 15.90
N GLY A 710 -17.99 22.52 16.94
CA GLY A 710 -19.42 22.21 16.84
C GLY A 710 -19.64 20.78 16.35
N THR A 711 -20.39 20.63 15.26
CA THR A 711 -20.64 19.33 14.61
C THR A 711 -19.60 18.98 13.53
N ALA A 712 -18.77 19.94 13.12
CA ALA A 712 -17.72 19.73 12.12
C ALA A 712 -16.50 19.04 12.76
N ASN A 713 -15.83 18.20 11.99
CA ASN A 713 -14.57 17.58 12.40
C ASN A 713 -13.53 17.56 11.27
N GLU A 714 -12.26 17.59 11.66
CA GLU A 714 -11.10 17.49 10.77
C GLU A 714 -10.12 16.47 11.37
N LYS A 715 -9.50 15.65 10.52
CA LYS A 715 -8.42 14.74 10.89
C LYS A 715 -7.10 15.42 10.54
N ILE A 716 -6.22 15.55 11.52
CA ILE A 716 -4.91 16.19 11.38
C ILE A 716 -3.85 15.14 11.62
N VAL A 717 -3.12 14.78 10.56
CA VAL A 717 -1.95 13.90 10.64
C VAL A 717 -0.72 14.75 10.95
N MET A 718 0.06 14.32 11.93
CA MET A 718 1.21 15.04 12.45
C MET A 718 2.43 14.14 12.60
N LYS A 719 3.61 14.74 12.47
CA LYS A 719 4.90 14.17 12.85
C LYS A 719 5.62 15.12 13.78
N ASP A 720 5.99 14.65 14.96
CA ASP A 720 6.75 15.44 15.96
C ASP A 720 6.14 16.83 16.20
N GLY A 721 4.82 16.88 16.38
CA GLY A 721 4.06 18.11 16.59
C GLY A 721 3.78 18.94 15.33
N LYS A 722 4.37 18.61 14.18
CA LYS A 722 4.15 19.35 12.93
C LYS A 722 3.06 18.69 12.09
N THR A 723 2.08 19.45 11.63
CA THR A 723 1.06 18.97 10.69
C THR A 723 1.70 18.59 9.36
N ILE A 724 1.40 17.39 8.86
CA ILE A 724 1.85 16.88 7.55
C ILE A 724 0.69 16.70 6.56
N PHE A 725 -0.52 16.43 7.03
CA PHE A 725 -1.70 16.22 6.19
C PHE A 725 -2.98 16.53 6.98
N LYS A 726 -4.02 17.03 6.29
CA LYS A 726 -5.33 17.31 6.86
C LYS A 726 -6.44 16.88 5.91
N THR A 727 -7.54 16.39 6.46
CA THR A 727 -8.76 16.11 5.68
C THR A 727 -9.98 16.04 6.60
N VAL A 728 -11.18 16.21 6.04
CA VAL A 728 -12.46 15.91 6.72
C VAL A 728 -12.84 14.43 6.60
N ASP A 729 -12.28 13.74 5.61
CA ASP A 729 -12.53 12.33 5.34
C ASP A 729 -11.92 11.41 6.42
N GLU A 730 -12.37 10.15 6.44
CA GLU A 730 -11.81 9.16 7.36
C GLU A 730 -10.42 8.72 6.91
N ILE A 731 -9.53 8.51 7.89
CA ILE A 731 -8.14 8.11 7.64
C ILE A 731 -7.86 6.74 8.26
N ARG A 732 -7.07 5.94 7.56
CA ARG A 732 -6.32 4.82 8.15
C ARG A 732 -4.84 4.97 7.86
N LEU A 733 -4.02 4.79 8.89
CA LEU A 733 -2.57 4.70 8.76
C LEU A 733 -2.17 3.23 8.88
N LYS A 734 -1.55 2.70 7.83
CA LYS A 734 -1.05 1.32 7.80
C LYS A 734 0.46 1.33 7.74
N LYS A 735 1.08 0.91 8.84
CA LYS A 735 2.53 0.78 8.88
C LYS A 735 3.01 -0.45 8.09
N LEU A 736 4.03 -0.25 7.27
CA LEU A 736 4.69 -1.30 6.50
C LEU A 736 5.92 -1.86 7.27
N LYS A 737 6.28 -3.12 7.01
CA LYS A 737 7.43 -3.80 7.64
C LYS A 737 8.77 -3.08 7.41
N ASN A 738 8.90 -2.35 6.30
CA ASN A 738 10.08 -1.57 5.94
C ASN A 738 10.12 -0.16 6.57
N GLY A 739 9.19 0.16 7.48
CA GLY A 739 9.19 1.42 8.23
C GLY A 739 8.29 2.52 7.66
N TYR A 740 7.97 2.47 6.36
CA TYR A 740 7.08 3.42 5.68
C TYR A 740 5.63 3.29 6.19
N THR A 741 4.83 4.33 5.99
CA THR A 741 3.41 4.33 6.36
C THR A 741 2.55 4.64 5.15
N VAL A 742 1.55 3.78 4.90
CA VAL A 742 0.51 4.03 3.90
C VAL A 742 -0.61 4.81 4.57
N ILE A 743 -1.05 5.90 3.93
CA ILE A 743 -2.20 6.69 4.37
C ILE A 743 -3.37 6.43 3.42
N GLU A 744 -4.45 5.87 3.95
CA GLU A 744 -5.70 5.65 3.22
C GLU A 744 -6.70 6.73 3.64
N VAL A 745 -7.31 7.41 2.68
CA VAL A 745 -8.31 8.46 2.89
C VAL A 745 -9.60 8.05 2.21
N ALA A 746 -10.68 7.96 2.98
CA ALA A 746 -11.96 7.44 2.53
C ALA A 746 -13.11 8.39 2.84
N GLU A 747 -13.82 8.80 1.79
CA GLU A 747 -15.06 9.55 1.90
C GLU A 747 -16.12 8.68 2.61
N LEU A 748 -16.81 9.26 3.60
CA LEU A 748 -17.82 8.57 4.44
C LEU A 748 -17.31 7.28 5.13
N GLY A 749 -15.99 7.08 5.24
CA GLY A 749 -15.41 5.87 5.82
C GLY A 749 -15.48 4.62 4.94
N ILE A 750 -15.78 4.75 3.64
CA ILE A 750 -15.85 3.61 2.71
C ILE A 750 -14.45 3.29 2.17
N PHE A 751 -13.66 2.56 2.95
CA PHE A 751 -12.24 2.28 2.64
C PHE A 751 -12.01 1.39 1.42
N THR A 752 -13.04 0.72 0.89
CA THR A 752 -12.93 -0.06 -0.36
C THR A 752 -12.66 0.81 -1.59
N LYS A 753 -12.90 2.13 -1.49
CA LYS A 753 -12.60 3.13 -2.53
C LYS A 753 -11.64 4.20 -2.03
N ALA A 754 -10.86 3.90 -0.98
CA ALA A 754 -9.94 4.87 -0.41
C ALA A 754 -8.89 5.33 -1.43
N LYS A 755 -8.54 6.61 -1.36
CA LYS A 755 -7.34 7.14 -1.99
C LYS A 755 -6.15 6.88 -1.08
N VAL A 756 -5.05 6.48 -1.67
CA VAL A 756 -3.88 5.95 -0.97
C VAL A 756 -2.67 6.83 -1.27
N GLY A 757 -1.96 7.22 -0.21
CA GLY A 757 -0.72 7.96 -0.25
C GLY A 757 0.39 7.25 0.54
N LEU A 758 1.58 7.85 0.54
CA LEU A 758 2.77 7.28 1.15
C LEU A 758 3.48 8.32 2.03
N ILE A 759 3.82 7.91 3.24
CA ILE A 759 4.57 8.68 4.22
C ILE A 759 5.93 8.00 4.43
N GLY A 760 6.99 8.80 4.32
CA GLY A 760 8.38 8.38 4.40
C GLY A 760 8.83 7.97 5.80
N LEU A 761 10.07 7.47 5.88
CA LEU A 761 10.69 7.07 7.15
C LEU A 761 10.88 8.23 8.12
N ASN A 762 11.03 9.46 7.61
CA ASN A 762 11.16 10.65 8.45
C ASN A 762 9.78 11.29 8.77
N GLY A 763 8.68 10.68 8.31
CA GLY A 763 7.31 11.15 8.53
C GLY A 763 6.83 12.24 7.56
N GLU A 764 7.58 12.50 6.50
CA GLU A 764 7.19 13.38 5.39
C GLU A 764 6.14 12.72 4.48
N LEU A 765 5.17 13.49 4.00
CA LEU A 765 4.22 13.00 3.00
C LEU A 765 4.91 12.96 1.62
N LEU A 766 5.36 11.77 1.21
CA LEU A 766 6.04 11.54 -0.06
C LEU A 766 5.07 11.54 -1.24
N VAL A 767 3.89 10.96 -1.03
CA VAL A 767 2.83 10.86 -2.03
C VAL A 767 1.51 11.22 -1.37
N SER A 768 0.86 12.27 -1.86
CA SER A 768 -0.49 12.65 -1.42
C SER A 768 -1.51 11.54 -1.77
N PRO A 769 -2.54 11.32 -0.93
CA PRO A 769 -3.59 10.34 -1.22
C PRO A 769 -4.23 10.55 -2.59
N TYR A 770 -3.93 9.65 -3.52
CA TYR A 770 -4.37 9.75 -4.92
C TYR A 770 -4.59 8.38 -5.57
N TYR A 771 -3.67 7.44 -5.33
CA TYR A 771 -3.72 6.10 -5.93
C TYR A 771 -4.80 5.22 -5.28
N SER A 772 -5.25 4.17 -5.96
CA SER A 772 -6.18 3.21 -5.35
C SER A 772 -5.46 2.24 -4.41
N GLN A 773 -4.14 2.06 -4.59
CA GLN A 773 -3.31 1.20 -3.76
C GLN A 773 -1.83 1.55 -3.90
N ILE A 774 -1.05 1.34 -2.84
CA ILE A 774 0.41 1.34 -2.85
C ILE A 774 0.91 0.10 -2.09
N LYS A 775 1.79 -0.69 -2.69
CA LYS A 775 2.40 -1.88 -2.07
C LYS A 775 3.92 -1.80 -2.11
N PRO A 776 4.62 -2.14 -1.01
CA PRO A 776 6.07 -2.25 -1.04
C PRO A 776 6.51 -3.42 -1.91
N MET A 777 7.59 -3.22 -2.66
CA MET A 777 8.30 -4.27 -3.39
C MET A 777 9.52 -4.74 -2.60
N LYS A 778 10.21 -5.78 -3.11
CA LYS A 778 11.43 -6.30 -2.49
C LYS A 778 12.48 -5.18 -2.36
N GLN A 779 13.05 -5.05 -1.18
CA GLN A 779 14.16 -4.14 -0.94
C GLN A 779 15.41 -4.61 -1.71
N ILE A 780 16.07 -3.69 -2.39
CA ILE A 780 17.26 -3.94 -3.19
C ILE A 780 18.39 -3.07 -2.63
N GLY A 781 19.31 -3.70 -1.90
CA GLY A 781 20.35 -2.96 -1.17
C GLY A 781 19.71 -1.99 -0.16
N LYS A 782 20.00 -0.69 -0.29
CA LYS A 782 19.42 0.37 0.55
C LYS A 782 18.14 0.97 -0.04
N ASP A 783 17.81 0.66 -1.29
CA ASP A 783 16.68 1.26 -2.00
C ASP A 783 15.41 0.44 -1.81
N VAL A 784 14.31 1.19 -1.65
CA VAL A 784 12.96 0.65 -1.48
C VAL A 784 12.10 1.19 -2.62
N TYR A 785 11.29 0.31 -3.21
CA TYR A 785 10.40 0.67 -4.30
C TYR A 785 8.97 0.25 -3.96
N PHE A 786 8.00 0.91 -4.59
CA PHE A 786 6.59 0.58 -4.41
C PHE A 786 5.91 0.45 -5.77
N ALA A 787 5.02 -0.54 -5.88
CA ALA A 787 4.06 -0.61 -6.97
C ALA A 787 2.79 0.14 -6.52
N TYR A 788 2.31 1.06 -7.33
CA TYR A 788 1.04 1.74 -7.11
C TYR A 788 -0.01 1.27 -8.11
N SER A 789 -1.28 1.36 -7.76
CA SER A 789 -2.41 1.12 -8.67
C SER A 789 -3.16 2.42 -8.93
N SER A 790 -3.44 2.72 -10.19
CA SER A 790 -4.27 3.86 -10.57
C SER A 790 -5.76 3.57 -10.33
N ALA A 791 -6.63 4.54 -10.61
CA ALA A 791 -8.07 4.37 -10.50
C ALA A 791 -8.65 3.33 -11.49
N ASN A 792 -7.98 3.08 -12.62
CA ASN A 792 -8.42 2.09 -13.62
C ASN A 792 -7.83 0.68 -13.37
N GLY A 793 -7.12 0.49 -12.26
CA GLY A 793 -6.53 -0.80 -11.89
C GLY A 793 -5.18 -1.11 -12.53
N LYS A 794 -4.67 -0.25 -13.42
CA LYS A 794 -3.30 -0.40 -13.96
C LYS A 794 -2.25 -0.03 -12.92
N GLN A 795 -1.09 -0.64 -13.04
CA GLN A 795 0.00 -0.50 -12.08
C GLN A 795 1.21 0.23 -12.68
N GLY A 796 1.81 1.06 -11.84
CA GLY A 796 3.06 1.78 -12.09
C GLY A 796 3.99 1.67 -10.88
N MET A 797 5.14 2.34 -10.92
CA MET A 797 6.16 2.25 -9.88
C MET A 797 6.63 3.62 -9.39
N ILE A 798 6.90 3.70 -8.09
CA ILE A 798 7.51 4.86 -7.43
C ILE A 798 8.73 4.43 -6.60
N ASP A 799 9.69 5.33 -6.43
CA ASP A 799 10.88 5.12 -5.59
C ASP A 799 10.65 5.45 -4.10
N SER A 800 11.71 5.30 -3.30
CA SER A 800 11.75 5.56 -1.86
C SER A 800 11.45 7.01 -1.46
N ARG A 801 11.45 7.94 -2.42
CA ARG A 801 11.16 9.38 -2.25
C ARG A 801 9.77 9.74 -2.79
N GLY A 802 8.99 8.76 -3.25
CA GLY A 802 7.69 8.97 -3.88
C GLY A 802 7.78 9.47 -5.32
N LYS A 803 8.96 9.49 -5.95
CA LYS A 803 9.09 9.88 -7.36
C LYS A 803 8.60 8.74 -8.24
N GLU A 804 7.71 9.06 -9.19
CA GLU A 804 7.30 8.11 -10.22
C GLU A 804 8.49 7.70 -11.08
N LEU A 805 8.71 6.38 -11.14
CA LEU A 805 9.67 5.74 -12.03
C LEU A 805 8.99 5.35 -13.34
N THR A 806 7.79 4.80 -13.23
CA THR A 806 7.03 4.27 -14.36
C THR A 806 5.55 4.62 -14.22
N PRO A 807 4.91 5.16 -15.27
CA PRO A 807 3.48 5.43 -15.24
C PRO A 807 2.67 4.14 -15.15
N ALA A 808 1.39 4.25 -14.81
CA ALA A 808 0.51 3.09 -14.74
C ALA A 808 0.10 2.58 -16.14
N PHE A 809 0.71 1.48 -16.57
CA PHE A 809 0.37 0.80 -17.85
C PHE A 809 0.24 -0.73 -17.72
N ALA A 810 0.90 -1.33 -16.72
CA ALA A 810 0.89 -2.77 -16.50
C ALA A 810 -0.44 -3.24 -15.88
N ASN A 811 -0.90 -4.43 -16.22
CA ASN A 811 -2.04 -5.08 -15.54
C ASN A 811 -1.64 -5.50 -14.11
N SER A 812 -0.42 -5.98 -13.95
CA SER A 812 0.16 -6.28 -12.64
C SER A 812 1.68 -6.22 -12.68
N ILE A 813 2.30 -5.86 -11.55
CA ILE A 813 3.75 -5.87 -11.34
C ILE A 813 4.04 -6.87 -10.23
N VAL A 814 4.81 -7.90 -10.56
CA VAL A 814 5.10 -9.03 -9.67
C VAL A 814 6.41 -8.82 -8.93
N SER A 815 7.45 -8.37 -9.65
CA SER A 815 8.78 -8.18 -9.07
C SER A 815 9.54 -7.07 -9.77
N PHE A 816 10.47 -6.46 -9.03
CA PHE A 816 11.48 -5.55 -9.56
C PHE A 816 12.80 -5.88 -8.87
N ASP A 817 13.89 -5.92 -9.63
CA ASP A 817 15.25 -6.21 -9.11
C ASP A 817 16.16 -4.97 -9.04
N GLY A 818 15.63 -3.80 -9.37
CA GLY A 818 16.35 -2.52 -9.40
C GLY A 818 16.62 -2.04 -10.83
N LYS A 819 16.54 -2.93 -11.82
CA LYS A 819 16.73 -2.61 -13.24
C LYS A 819 15.54 -3.06 -14.09
N LEU A 820 15.06 -4.27 -13.84
CA LEU A 820 14.03 -4.95 -14.63
C LEU A 820 12.81 -5.24 -13.76
N ALA A 821 11.64 -4.84 -14.25
CA ALA A 821 10.37 -5.24 -13.67
C ALA A 821 9.81 -6.43 -14.44
N LYS A 822 9.21 -7.39 -13.73
CA LYS A 822 8.45 -8.52 -14.30
C LYS A 822 6.99 -8.39 -13.88
N GLY A 823 6.09 -8.58 -14.83
CA GLY A 823 4.66 -8.38 -14.62
C GLY A 823 3.83 -8.72 -15.85
N GLU A 824 2.54 -8.45 -15.76
CA GLU A 824 1.62 -8.67 -16.86
C GLU A 824 1.34 -7.35 -17.58
N VAL A 825 1.54 -7.32 -18.90
CA VAL A 825 1.21 -6.18 -19.75
C VAL A 825 0.37 -6.68 -20.93
N ASN A 826 -0.85 -6.17 -21.08
CA ASN A 826 -1.75 -6.54 -22.18
C ASN A 826 -2.02 -8.05 -22.29
N GLY A 827 -2.00 -8.78 -21.16
CA GLY A 827 -2.23 -10.23 -21.10
C GLY A 827 -0.99 -11.10 -21.34
N ASP A 828 0.17 -10.49 -21.58
CA ASP A 828 1.46 -11.18 -21.68
C ASP A 828 2.25 -11.05 -20.38
N ASN A 829 2.76 -12.18 -19.87
CA ASN A 829 3.69 -12.20 -18.74
C ASN A 829 5.07 -11.80 -19.25
N THR A 830 5.44 -10.55 -19.05
CA THR A 830 6.60 -9.93 -19.70
C THR A 830 7.53 -9.27 -18.69
N CYS A 831 8.59 -8.66 -19.20
CA CYS A 831 9.46 -7.78 -18.43
C CYS A 831 9.61 -6.43 -19.12
N PHE A 832 9.79 -5.38 -18.31
CA PHE A 832 9.94 -4.01 -18.77
C PHE A 832 10.99 -3.26 -17.97
N SER A 833 11.61 -2.27 -18.61
CA SER A 833 12.59 -1.40 -17.96
C SER A 833 11.93 -0.51 -16.90
N LYS A 834 12.74 0.11 -16.04
CA LYS A 834 12.27 1.13 -15.08
C LYS A 834 11.49 2.29 -15.73
N ASP A 835 11.69 2.54 -17.02
CA ASP A 835 11.04 3.64 -17.75
C ASP A 835 9.74 3.16 -18.44
N GLY A 836 9.35 1.90 -18.23
CA GLY A 836 8.11 1.32 -18.76
C GLY A 836 8.20 0.74 -20.17
N ILE A 837 9.42 0.55 -20.68
CA ILE A 837 9.64 -0.04 -22.01
C ILE A 837 9.53 -1.56 -21.89
N VAL A 838 8.53 -2.16 -22.54
CA VAL A 838 8.37 -3.62 -22.62
C VAL A 838 9.50 -4.20 -23.46
N LEU A 839 10.25 -5.15 -22.90
CA LEU A 839 11.49 -5.66 -23.49
C LEU A 839 11.31 -6.97 -24.26
N LEU A 840 10.15 -7.64 -24.13
CA LEU A 840 9.86 -8.86 -24.88
C LEU A 840 8.85 -8.63 -26.01
N PRO A 841 8.94 -9.44 -27.08
CA PRO A 841 7.96 -9.39 -28.16
C PRO A 841 6.55 -9.72 -27.65
N LYS A 842 5.54 -9.11 -28.27
CA LYS A 842 4.13 -9.44 -28.01
C LYS A 842 3.86 -10.93 -28.26
N GLY A 843 3.08 -11.56 -27.38
CA GLY A 843 2.77 -12.99 -27.45
C GLY A 843 3.86 -13.92 -26.90
N TYR A 844 4.86 -13.38 -26.21
CA TYR A 844 5.90 -14.15 -25.51
C TYR A 844 5.66 -14.04 -24.01
N ASP A 845 5.60 -15.18 -23.32
CA ASP A 845 5.42 -15.24 -21.87
C ASP A 845 6.70 -15.72 -21.18
N ILE A 846 7.11 -15.01 -20.14
CA ILE A 846 8.01 -15.52 -19.11
C ILE A 846 7.26 -16.59 -18.33
N VAL A 847 7.74 -17.84 -18.41
CA VAL A 847 7.11 -18.98 -17.74
C VAL A 847 7.76 -19.31 -16.40
N SER A 848 9.08 -19.11 -16.28
CA SER A 848 9.82 -19.33 -15.05
C SER A 848 11.22 -18.71 -15.15
N GLY A 849 11.60 -17.89 -14.16
CA GLY A 849 12.93 -17.26 -14.12
C GLY A 849 13.23 -16.47 -15.40
N ASN A 850 14.18 -16.98 -16.18
CA ASN A 850 14.65 -16.42 -17.45
C ASN A 850 14.18 -17.24 -18.67
N ILE A 851 13.24 -18.17 -18.48
CA ILE A 851 12.68 -19.01 -19.54
C ILE A 851 11.45 -18.31 -20.12
N VAL A 852 11.42 -18.19 -21.44
CA VAL A 852 10.29 -17.62 -22.18
C VAL A 852 9.66 -18.65 -23.11
N LYS A 853 8.37 -18.50 -23.35
CA LYS A 853 7.60 -19.33 -24.28
C LYS A 853 6.90 -18.43 -25.28
N ASN A 854 7.04 -18.74 -26.56
CA ASN A 854 6.24 -18.10 -27.61
C ASN A 854 4.87 -18.79 -27.68
N LYS A 855 3.79 -18.03 -27.51
CA LYS A 855 2.41 -18.56 -27.49
C LYS A 855 1.96 -19.14 -28.83
N ALA A 856 2.45 -18.58 -29.94
CA ALA A 856 2.01 -18.95 -31.28
C ALA A 856 2.52 -20.33 -31.69
N ASN A 857 3.79 -20.64 -31.42
CA ASN A 857 4.41 -21.91 -31.81
C ASN A 857 4.62 -22.90 -30.64
N GLY A 858 4.40 -22.45 -29.40
CA GLY A 858 4.56 -23.25 -28.19
C GLY A 858 6.01 -23.56 -27.80
N LYS A 859 7.01 -23.01 -28.51
CA LYS A 859 8.44 -23.25 -28.29
C LYS A 859 9.00 -22.37 -27.18
N TYR A 860 10.13 -22.80 -26.63
CA TYR A 860 10.79 -22.17 -25.50
C TYR A 860 12.14 -21.58 -25.90
N GLY A 861 12.46 -20.44 -25.28
CA GLY A 861 13.71 -19.71 -25.40
C GLY A 861 14.17 -19.19 -24.04
N VAL A 862 15.19 -18.33 -24.06
CA VAL A 862 15.83 -17.80 -22.85
C VAL A 862 16.14 -16.32 -23.01
N ILE A 863 15.92 -15.57 -21.94
CA ILE A 863 16.29 -14.16 -21.82
C ILE A 863 17.48 -14.01 -20.87
N ASN A 864 18.27 -12.95 -21.04
CA ASN A 864 19.31 -12.59 -20.09
C ASN A 864 18.74 -11.74 -18.93
N ASP A 865 19.61 -11.33 -18.00
CA ASP A 865 19.23 -10.50 -16.84
C ASP A 865 18.86 -9.05 -17.20
N ARG A 866 19.04 -8.65 -18.46
CA ARG A 866 18.56 -7.36 -19.00
C ARG A 866 17.17 -7.49 -19.63
N GLY A 867 16.63 -8.70 -19.74
CA GLY A 867 15.37 -8.98 -20.42
C GLY A 867 15.50 -9.26 -21.92
N ASP A 868 16.72 -9.29 -22.47
CA ASP A 868 16.92 -9.53 -23.90
C ASP A 868 16.85 -11.01 -24.21
N LEU A 869 16.10 -11.36 -25.26
CA LEU A 869 16.07 -12.70 -25.83
C LEU A 869 17.45 -13.09 -26.40
N ILE A 870 18.11 -14.06 -25.75
CA ILE A 870 19.42 -14.60 -26.15
C ILE A 870 19.30 -15.95 -26.86
N VAL A 871 18.36 -16.78 -26.42
CA VAL A 871 17.98 -18.03 -27.10
C VAL A 871 16.59 -17.84 -27.65
N TYR A 872 16.48 -17.81 -28.97
CA TYR A 872 15.20 -17.66 -29.65
C TYR A 872 14.30 -18.88 -29.38
N PRO A 873 12.97 -18.72 -29.26
CA PRO A 873 12.06 -19.84 -29.00
C PRO A 873 12.00 -20.87 -30.13
N SER A 874 12.94 -21.81 -30.11
CA SER A 874 13.09 -22.90 -31.08
C SER A 874 13.01 -24.29 -30.46
N TYR A 875 13.06 -24.39 -29.12
CA TYR A 875 13.18 -25.67 -28.41
C TYR A 875 11.82 -26.17 -27.91
N GLY A 876 11.65 -27.50 -27.85
CA GLY A 876 10.40 -28.10 -27.36
C GLY A 876 10.16 -27.82 -25.88
N LYS A 877 11.25 -27.71 -25.10
CA LYS A 877 11.24 -27.32 -23.69
C LYS A 877 12.58 -26.71 -23.29
N VAL A 878 12.56 -25.78 -22.34
CA VAL A 878 13.73 -25.38 -21.55
C VAL A 878 13.46 -25.77 -20.11
N VAL A 879 14.34 -26.58 -19.51
CA VAL A 879 14.16 -27.13 -18.15
C VAL A 879 14.80 -26.23 -17.11
N ALA A 880 15.96 -25.66 -17.45
CA ALA A 880 16.72 -24.75 -16.61
C ALA A 880 17.51 -23.79 -17.49
N ALA A 881 17.69 -22.56 -17.04
CA ALA A 881 18.49 -21.55 -17.71
C ALA A 881 19.28 -20.73 -16.69
N THR A 882 20.52 -20.40 -17.02
CA THR A 882 21.42 -19.56 -16.22
C THR A 882 21.81 -18.32 -17.02
N ASP A 883 22.83 -17.58 -16.59
CA ASP A 883 23.44 -16.49 -17.36
C ASP A 883 24.41 -16.99 -18.45
N LYS A 884 24.73 -18.30 -18.50
CA LYS A 884 25.76 -18.87 -19.41
C LYS A 884 25.31 -20.07 -20.23
N PHE A 885 24.29 -20.78 -19.79
CA PHE A 885 23.81 -22.00 -20.46
C PHE A 885 22.35 -22.31 -20.13
N ALA A 886 21.74 -23.12 -20.98
CA ALA A 886 20.39 -23.64 -20.78
C ALA A 886 20.30 -25.14 -21.07
N VAL A 887 19.49 -25.83 -20.26
CA VAL A 887 19.10 -27.23 -20.48
C VAL A 887 17.87 -27.25 -21.36
N VAL A 888 18.00 -27.82 -22.56
CA VAL A 888 16.97 -27.74 -23.60
C VAL A 888 16.60 -29.13 -24.13
N GLU A 889 15.35 -29.26 -24.54
CA GLU A 889 14.83 -30.41 -25.28
C GLU A 889 14.76 -30.06 -26.77
N PHE A 890 15.46 -30.86 -27.57
CA PHE A 890 15.55 -30.75 -29.01
C PHE A 890 15.27 -32.12 -29.63
N GLU A 891 14.24 -32.21 -30.47
CA GLU A 891 13.81 -33.45 -31.15
C GLU A 891 13.60 -34.64 -30.20
N GLY A 892 13.00 -34.43 -29.03
CA GLY A 892 12.72 -35.47 -28.04
C GLY A 892 13.94 -35.90 -27.20
N LYS A 893 15.09 -35.24 -27.36
CA LYS A 893 16.31 -35.48 -26.59
C LYS A 893 16.76 -34.23 -25.84
N TYR A 894 17.41 -34.44 -24.70
CA TYR A 894 17.90 -33.36 -23.85
C TYR A 894 19.39 -33.14 -24.05
N GLY A 895 19.78 -31.85 -24.07
CA GLY A 895 21.15 -31.39 -24.16
C GLY A 895 21.33 -30.07 -23.40
N VAL A 896 22.54 -29.52 -23.47
CA VAL A 896 22.90 -28.23 -22.86
C VAL A 896 23.51 -27.34 -23.91
N ILE A 897 22.91 -26.18 -24.11
CA ILE A 897 23.44 -25.12 -24.97
C ILE A 897 24.17 -24.08 -24.12
N SER A 898 25.28 -23.55 -24.64
CA SER A 898 25.99 -22.39 -24.11
C SER A 898 25.91 -21.23 -25.10
N TYR A 899 25.83 -20.02 -24.55
CA TYR A 899 25.76 -18.74 -25.26
C TYR A 899 26.87 -17.81 -24.83
#